data_AF-A0A1I2IDA1-F1
#
_entry.id   AF-A0A1I2IDA1-F1
#
_cell.length_a   1.000
_cell.length_b   1.000
_cell.length_c   1.000
_cell.angle_alpha   90.00
_cell.angle_beta   90.00
_cell.angle_gamma   90.00
#
_symmetry.space_group_name_H-M   'P 1'
#
loop_
_entity.id
_entity.type
_entity.pdbx_description
1 polymer ?
#
loop_
_entity_poly.entity_id
_entity_poly.type
_entity_poly.pdbx_seq_one_letter_code
_entity_poly.pdbx_strand_id
1 'polypeptide(L)'
;MPRHLVLTIRLHDDRYHGVAEWPPSPARVFQALVAGVIRANNLADDDRALLKQIESLPPPIIAAPPARPGQRVALFVPNNDADTLGDDLGRIAEIRAKKLVAPRLIEGEAKFVYVWPLDDAEGVNFEVVDRIAAALYQLGRGIDMAWATTEFLDEEALEERLLAHPGSVHRPGAGAVPLALACPVPGSLASLVRRFDETSRRLRPNPAGGATAQLFVQPSKPSFVQVPYDSAPHRWVFELHRSQDADDLVSWPLRRAAELVTRLRDGAAERLKSGLPAQADVVERVLIGRKADGADTAPSEWRIRLAPLPSIGHEHADLAIRRVVVEVPAGGPLAPLDIRWAFSGLQVDAFVLTPALDDKMLARYTASARCWRTITAAALPEPARRRRIEPARQREEAKDAAERMREEERAAQAVAVALRHAKVGARPLRLRVQREPFDARGDRAEVFADNTRFRKERLWHVEIEFERPVTGPLLLGDGRFLGLGLLAPGHASRDEFVHEPAKASTAGLRAAPAAFAFEITAGLSEGADPLELARALRRAVMARVQMTLDDAPLPPFFSGHAIDGKPAQNPEDAHLAFFFVGPSHLVIMAPHLLDRREPTAQELRHLTRLAGAVDGFVELRAGRAGRLALAARSRTSVDAVYATSLRWISRTPYQVHRHAHAKSASEALTADVQADCLRRGLPRPEVTVERARGVDRRGLEGDLRLEFPVAVRGPLVLGRSRHAGGGLFVVDA
;
A
#
# COMPACT_ATOMS: atom_id res chain seq x y z
N MET A 1 13.10 -27.22 13.55
CA MET A 1 12.27 -26.39 12.63
C MET A 1 11.43 -25.52 13.54
N PRO A 2 11.46 -24.18 13.38
CA PRO A 2 10.78 -23.27 14.30
C PRO A 2 9.30 -23.65 14.41
N ARG A 3 8.87 -23.94 15.64
CA ARG A 3 7.48 -24.24 15.97
C ARG A 3 6.90 -23.09 16.77
N HIS A 4 5.67 -22.74 16.45
CA HIS A 4 4.95 -21.66 17.06
C HIS A 4 3.81 -22.22 17.90
N LEU A 5 3.83 -21.94 19.21
CA LEU A 5 2.69 -22.17 20.06
C LEU A 5 1.62 -21.13 19.73
N VAL A 6 0.48 -21.58 19.22
CA VAL A 6 -0.64 -20.73 18.85
C VAL A 6 -1.81 -21.01 19.79
N LEU A 7 -2.20 -19.99 20.56
CA LEU A 7 -3.40 -19.99 21.40
C LEU A 7 -4.49 -19.18 20.69
N THR A 8 -5.52 -19.85 20.19
CA THR A 8 -6.75 -19.20 19.72
C THR A 8 -7.70 -19.02 20.91
N ILE A 9 -8.19 -17.80 21.15
CA ILE A 9 -9.22 -17.49 22.15
C ILE A 9 -10.46 -16.94 21.44
N ARG A 10 -11.65 -17.41 21.78
CA ARG A 10 -12.93 -16.94 21.21
C ARG A 10 -13.87 -16.49 22.32
N LEU A 11 -14.47 -15.30 22.17
CA LEU A 11 -15.53 -14.82 23.07
C LEU A 11 -16.89 -15.44 22.70
N HIS A 12 -17.81 -15.44 23.67
CA HIS A 12 -19.21 -15.83 23.45
C HIS A 12 -20.12 -14.68 22.93
N ASP A 13 -19.67 -13.42 22.98
CA ASP A 13 -20.44 -12.22 22.62
C ASP A 13 -19.65 -11.32 21.64
N ASP A 14 -20.32 -10.41 20.94
CA ASP A 14 -19.70 -9.43 20.02
C ASP A 14 -18.95 -8.29 20.74
N ARG A 15 -18.70 -8.45 22.04
CA ARG A 15 -18.33 -7.38 22.98
C ARG A 15 -17.16 -7.78 23.85
N TYR A 16 -16.23 -6.84 24.01
CA TYR A 16 -15.14 -6.94 24.97
C TYR A 16 -15.17 -5.73 25.90
N HIS A 17 -15.42 -5.97 27.19
CA HIS A 17 -15.60 -4.97 28.23
C HIS A 17 -14.35 -4.72 29.07
N GLY A 18 -13.19 -5.25 28.67
CA GLY A 18 -11.94 -5.17 29.42
C GLY A 18 -11.45 -3.77 29.79
N VAL A 19 -10.27 -3.72 30.41
CA VAL A 19 -9.60 -2.44 30.73
C VAL A 19 -9.12 -1.75 29.44
N ALA A 20 -8.73 -0.47 29.54
CA ALA A 20 -8.57 0.44 28.40
C ALA A 20 -7.50 0.06 27.34
N GLU A 21 -6.70 -0.99 27.59
CA GLU A 21 -5.76 -1.55 26.62
C GLU A 21 -6.49 -2.28 25.48
N TRP A 22 -6.02 -2.08 24.24
CA TRP A 22 -6.45 -2.85 23.08
C TRP A 22 -5.25 -3.07 22.14
N PRO A 23 -4.95 -4.31 21.71
CA PRO A 23 -5.65 -5.57 22.03
C PRO A 23 -5.53 -5.96 23.52
N PRO A 24 -6.25 -6.99 24.00
CA PRO A 24 -6.07 -7.52 25.34
C PRO A 24 -4.60 -7.91 25.55
N SER A 25 -4.00 -7.51 26.68
CA SER A 25 -2.57 -7.72 26.90
C SER A 25 -2.20 -9.19 27.09
N PRO A 26 -0.95 -9.62 26.76
CA PRO A 26 -0.49 -10.97 27.08
C PRO A 26 -0.55 -11.29 28.58
N ALA A 27 -0.40 -10.31 29.46
CA ALA A 27 -0.65 -10.44 30.89
C ALA A 27 -2.13 -10.72 31.22
N ARG A 28 -3.09 -10.16 30.46
CA ARG A 28 -4.52 -10.51 30.59
C ARG A 28 -4.81 -11.95 30.18
N VAL A 29 -4.15 -12.44 29.12
CA VAL A 29 -4.22 -13.86 28.73
C VAL A 29 -3.61 -14.75 29.81
N PHE A 30 -2.43 -14.42 30.31
CA PHE A 30 -1.79 -15.17 31.39
C PHE A 30 -2.65 -15.22 32.66
N GLN A 31 -3.27 -14.09 33.03
CA GLN A 31 -4.27 -14.03 34.11
C GLN A 31 -5.49 -14.94 33.87
N ALA A 32 -5.98 -15.02 32.64
CA ALA A 32 -7.10 -15.88 32.28
C ALA A 32 -6.77 -17.38 32.36
N LEU A 33 -5.59 -17.77 31.85
CA LEU A 33 -5.08 -19.15 31.95
C LEU A 33 -4.92 -19.57 33.42
N VAL A 34 -4.26 -18.74 34.24
CA VAL A 34 -4.11 -18.96 35.70
C VAL A 34 -5.48 -19.08 36.39
N ALA A 35 -6.45 -18.22 36.04
CA ALA A 35 -7.78 -18.24 36.64
C ALA A 35 -8.65 -19.44 36.23
N GLY A 36 -8.34 -20.11 35.11
CA GLY A 36 -9.03 -21.33 34.67
C GLY A 36 -8.63 -22.59 35.45
N VAL A 37 -7.35 -22.71 35.81
CA VAL A 37 -6.80 -23.92 36.44
C VAL A 37 -6.76 -23.88 37.97
N ILE A 38 -6.69 -22.71 38.61
CA ILE A 38 -6.74 -22.62 40.08
C ILE A 38 -8.14 -23.00 40.58
N ARG A 39 -8.21 -24.08 41.38
CA ARG A 39 -9.46 -24.60 41.96
C ARG A 39 -9.31 -24.76 43.47
N ALA A 40 -10.28 -24.27 44.25
CA ALA A 40 -10.27 -24.32 45.71
C ALA A 40 -8.97 -23.79 46.38
N ASN A 41 -8.37 -22.73 45.80
CA ASN A 41 -7.05 -22.19 46.17
C ASN A 41 -5.87 -23.19 46.04
N ASN A 42 -6.02 -24.24 45.24
CA ASN A 42 -4.94 -25.13 44.84
C ASN A 42 -4.54 -24.89 43.37
N LEU A 43 -3.25 -25.06 43.09
CA LEU A 43 -2.65 -25.08 41.75
C LEU A 43 -1.73 -26.30 41.70
N ALA A 44 -2.08 -27.29 40.87
CA ALA A 44 -1.29 -28.51 40.72
C ALA A 44 0.13 -28.20 40.23
N ASP A 45 1.11 -29.03 40.59
CA ASP A 45 2.51 -28.70 40.32
C ASP A 45 2.87 -28.79 38.84
N ASP A 46 2.19 -29.62 38.04
CA ASP A 46 2.30 -29.61 36.57
C ASP A 46 1.80 -28.29 35.97
N ASP A 47 0.67 -27.77 36.48
CA ASP A 47 0.11 -26.48 36.04
C ASP A 47 1.04 -25.33 36.44
N ARG A 48 1.60 -25.40 37.65
CA ARG A 48 2.60 -24.46 38.16
C ARG A 48 3.89 -24.49 37.35
N ALA A 49 4.34 -25.66 36.93
CA ALA A 49 5.54 -25.84 36.12
C ALA A 49 5.33 -25.27 34.70
N LEU A 50 4.20 -25.59 34.05
CA LEU A 50 3.90 -25.04 32.73
C LEU A 50 3.67 -23.53 32.79
N LEU A 51 2.94 -23.00 33.78
CA LEU A 51 2.73 -21.55 33.90
C LEU A 51 4.05 -20.79 34.14
N LYS A 52 5.05 -21.43 34.77
CA LYS A 52 6.44 -20.90 34.85
C LYS A 52 7.17 -20.91 33.51
N GLN A 53 6.94 -21.93 32.66
CA GLN A 53 7.47 -21.92 31.29
C GLN A 53 6.81 -20.80 30.47
N ILE A 54 5.48 -20.69 30.51
CA ILE A 54 4.71 -19.68 29.75
C ILE A 54 5.08 -18.25 30.16
N GLU A 55 5.34 -17.96 31.44
CA GLU A 55 5.81 -16.62 31.86
C GLU A 55 7.27 -16.30 31.48
N SER A 56 8.02 -17.32 31.04
CA SER A 56 9.40 -17.19 30.58
C SER A 56 9.53 -17.12 29.06
N LEU A 57 8.44 -17.38 28.31
CA LEU A 57 8.40 -17.23 26.85
C LEU A 57 8.51 -15.75 26.45
N PRO A 58 9.08 -15.45 25.25
CA PRO A 58 9.13 -14.09 24.74
C PRO A 58 7.72 -13.50 24.52
N PRO A 59 7.56 -12.17 24.47
CA PRO A 59 6.27 -11.54 24.19
C PRO A 59 5.65 -12.05 22.87
N PRO A 60 4.36 -12.43 22.83
CA PRO A 60 3.75 -13.06 21.66
C PRO A 60 3.39 -12.05 20.56
N ILE A 61 3.27 -12.54 19.33
CA ILE A 61 2.51 -11.87 18.27
C ILE A 61 1.01 -11.98 18.61
N ILE A 62 0.24 -10.91 18.39
CA ILE A 62 -1.19 -10.85 18.73
C ILE A 62 -2.00 -10.50 17.49
N ALA A 63 -2.77 -11.46 16.97
CA ALA A 63 -3.84 -11.18 16.01
C ALA A 63 -5.14 -10.90 16.78
N ALA A 64 -5.68 -9.70 16.63
CA ALA A 64 -6.95 -9.27 17.23
C ALA A 64 -8.00 -9.05 16.14
N PRO A 65 -9.30 -9.26 16.42
CA PRO A 65 -10.34 -9.11 15.42
C PRO A 65 -10.61 -7.60 15.15
N PRO A 66 -11.24 -7.23 14.03
CA PRO A 66 -11.63 -5.84 13.80
C PRO A 66 -12.57 -5.38 14.91
N ALA A 67 -12.27 -4.28 15.59
CA ALA A 67 -13.10 -3.80 16.69
C ALA A 67 -13.04 -2.28 16.88
N ARG A 68 -14.23 -1.67 17.03
CA ARG A 68 -14.41 -0.23 17.26
C ARG A 68 -14.88 0.08 18.68
N PRO A 69 -14.66 1.29 19.19
CA PRO A 69 -15.29 1.74 20.43
C PRO A 69 -16.83 1.71 20.30
N GLY A 70 -17.50 1.10 21.28
CA GLY A 70 -18.93 1.18 21.47
C GLY A 70 -19.36 2.46 22.18
N GLN A 71 -20.67 2.65 22.33
CA GLN A 71 -21.22 3.78 23.07
C GLN A 71 -20.83 3.70 24.55
N ARG A 72 -20.46 4.83 25.15
CA ARG A 72 -20.19 4.93 26.59
C ARG A 72 -21.53 4.95 27.34
N VAL A 73 -21.74 3.96 28.22
CA VAL A 73 -22.94 3.83 29.05
C VAL A 73 -22.59 4.15 30.50
N ALA A 74 -23.50 4.85 31.20
CA ALA A 74 -23.41 5.07 32.63
C ALA A 74 -24.36 4.11 33.35
N LEU A 75 -23.80 3.20 34.15
CA LEU A 75 -24.56 2.31 35.03
C LEU A 75 -24.53 2.87 36.45
N PHE A 76 -25.64 2.80 37.17
CA PHE A 76 -25.73 3.19 38.58
C PHE A 76 -25.93 1.93 39.41
N VAL A 77 -24.83 1.45 40.00
CA VAL A 77 -24.78 0.18 40.72
C VAL A 77 -24.51 0.49 42.19
N PRO A 78 -25.20 -0.16 43.14
CA PRO A 78 -24.84 -0.06 44.55
C PRO A 78 -23.34 -0.31 44.78
N ASN A 79 -22.77 0.37 45.76
CA ASN A 79 -21.59 -0.13 46.43
C ASN A 79 -21.96 -1.27 47.39
N ASN A 80 -20.95 -1.96 47.91
CA ASN A 80 -21.13 -3.06 48.86
C ASN A 80 -21.20 -2.53 50.30
N ASP A 81 -21.89 -1.41 50.48
CA ASP A 81 -21.88 -0.56 51.68
C ASP A 81 -23.30 -0.57 52.33
N ALA A 82 -24.06 -1.65 52.14
CA ALA A 82 -25.48 -1.75 52.53
C ALA A 82 -25.70 -1.83 54.05
N ASP A 83 -24.68 -2.27 54.78
CA ASP A 83 -24.57 -2.20 56.23
C ASP A 83 -24.69 -0.75 56.76
N THR A 84 -24.21 0.24 56.01
CA THR A 84 -24.36 1.66 56.34
C THR A 84 -25.81 2.17 56.28
N LEU A 85 -26.73 1.40 55.68
CA LEU A 85 -28.16 1.70 55.65
C LEU A 85 -28.95 1.06 56.80
N GLY A 86 -28.31 0.22 57.62
CA GLY A 86 -28.99 -0.52 58.71
C GLY A 86 -29.93 -1.61 58.18
N ASP A 87 -29.49 -2.34 57.14
CA ASP A 87 -30.24 -3.38 56.41
C ASP A 87 -31.55 -2.93 55.72
N ASP A 88 -31.86 -1.63 55.70
CA ASP A 88 -32.97 -1.07 54.90
C ASP A 88 -32.64 -1.08 53.39
N LEU A 89 -32.97 -2.20 52.74
CA LEU A 89 -32.82 -2.38 51.30
C LEU A 89 -33.69 -1.42 50.46
N GLY A 90 -34.69 -0.76 51.05
CA GLY A 90 -35.46 0.30 50.38
C GLY A 90 -34.60 1.53 50.04
N ARG A 91 -33.57 1.79 50.85
CA ARG A 91 -32.66 2.94 50.71
C ARG A 91 -31.45 2.69 49.79
N ILE A 92 -31.40 1.54 49.10
CA ILE A 92 -30.34 1.17 48.14
C ILE A 92 -30.06 2.24 47.07
N ALA A 93 -31.01 3.14 46.77
CA ALA A 93 -30.79 4.27 45.87
C ALA A 93 -29.68 5.24 46.33
N GLU A 94 -29.51 5.43 47.65
CA GLU A 94 -28.57 6.38 48.26
C GLU A 94 -27.09 5.97 48.03
N ILE A 95 -26.81 4.66 47.99
CA ILE A 95 -25.44 4.10 47.86
C ILE A 95 -25.05 3.73 46.41
N ARG A 96 -25.71 4.30 45.39
CA ARG A 96 -25.45 3.98 43.97
C ARG A 96 -24.28 4.77 43.37
N ALA A 97 -23.14 4.10 43.19
CA ALA A 97 -22.01 4.66 42.46
C ALA A 97 -22.22 4.60 40.92
N LYS A 98 -21.90 5.71 40.25
CA LYS A 98 -21.89 5.83 38.79
C LYS A 98 -20.66 5.13 38.19
N LYS A 99 -20.86 3.97 37.56
CA LYS A 99 -19.82 3.17 36.89
C LYS A 99 -19.95 3.37 35.37
N LEU A 100 -18.92 3.95 34.74
CA LEU A 100 -18.87 4.12 33.30
C LEU A 100 -18.34 2.85 32.62
N VAL A 101 -19.07 2.36 31.61
CA VAL A 101 -18.69 1.21 30.78
C VAL A 101 -18.60 1.66 29.32
N ALA A 102 -17.61 1.15 28.60
CA ALA A 102 -17.39 1.44 27.19
C ALA A 102 -16.85 0.17 26.52
N PRO A 103 -17.70 -0.71 25.98
CA PRO A 103 -17.25 -1.93 25.33
C PRO A 103 -16.49 -1.61 24.04
N ARG A 104 -15.59 -2.49 23.64
CA ARG A 104 -15.21 -2.67 22.23
C ARG A 104 -16.28 -3.54 21.59
N LEU A 105 -16.80 -3.09 20.45
CA LEU A 105 -17.70 -3.87 19.58
C LEU A 105 -16.85 -4.49 18.48
N ILE A 106 -16.93 -5.81 18.36
CA ILE A 106 -16.17 -6.62 17.42
C ILE A 106 -16.97 -6.80 16.13
N GLU A 107 -16.30 -6.82 14.99
CA GLU A 107 -16.90 -6.95 13.66
C GLU A 107 -16.42 -8.25 13.00
N GLY A 108 -17.34 -9.21 12.84
CA GLY A 108 -17.02 -10.57 12.40
C GLY A 108 -16.82 -11.54 13.57
N GLU A 109 -15.92 -12.50 13.44
CA GLU A 109 -15.64 -13.45 14.52
C GLU A 109 -14.91 -12.79 15.70
N ALA A 110 -15.39 -13.03 16.93
CA ALA A 110 -14.71 -12.63 18.17
C ALA A 110 -13.49 -13.52 18.50
N LYS A 111 -12.61 -13.72 17.51
CA LYS A 111 -11.40 -14.55 17.55
C LYS A 111 -10.17 -13.69 17.80
N PHE A 112 -9.42 -14.03 18.84
CA PHE A 112 -8.07 -13.54 19.12
C PHE A 112 -7.08 -14.69 18.95
N VAL A 113 -5.85 -14.39 18.53
CA VAL A 113 -4.78 -15.38 18.39
C VAL A 113 -3.50 -14.82 19.00
N TYR A 114 -2.89 -15.57 19.92
CA TYR A 114 -1.62 -15.24 20.55
C TYR A 114 -0.60 -16.30 20.14
N VAL A 115 0.57 -15.85 19.68
CA VAL A 115 1.57 -16.73 19.06
C VAL A 115 2.94 -16.50 19.69
N TRP A 116 3.49 -17.55 20.29
CA TRP A 116 4.85 -17.57 20.85
C TRP A 116 5.77 -18.40 19.94
N PRO A 117 6.92 -17.87 19.50
CA PRO A 117 7.97 -18.70 18.93
C PRO A 117 8.55 -19.61 20.01
N LEU A 118 8.80 -20.87 19.67
CA LEU A 118 9.57 -21.81 20.48
C LEU A 118 10.89 -22.10 19.77
N ASP A 119 12.00 -21.95 20.49
CA ASP A 119 13.29 -22.46 20.04
C ASP A 119 13.26 -24.00 19.98
N ASP A 120 14.11 -24.61 19.16
CA ASP A 120 14.19 -26.07 18.97
C ASP A 120 14.71 -26.85 20.22
N ALA A 121 14.81 -26.20 21.39
CA ALA A 121 15.30 -26.77 22.66
C ALA A 121 14.23 -26.70 23.77
N GLU A 122 14.06 -27.82 24.49
CA GLU A 122 13.14 -27.99 25.63
C GLU A 122 11.66 -27.66 25.33
N GLY A 123 11.03 -28.56 24.56
CA GLY A 123 9.64 -28.42 24.11
C GLY A 123 8.60 -28.33 25.24
N VAL A 124 7.75 -27.31 25.14
CA VAL A 124 6.57 -27.11 26.00
C VAL A 124 5.58 -28.28 25.82
N ASN A 125 5.13 -28.90 26.92
CA ASN A 125 4.25 -30.08 26.84
C ASN A 125 2.84 -29.72 26.33
N PHE A 126 2.51 -30.19 25.13
CA PHE A 126 1.25 -29.91 24.44
C PHE A 126 0.00 -30.34 25.21
N GLU A 127 -0.01 -31.53 25.82
CA GLU A 127 -1.19 -32.05 26.52
C GLU A 127 -1.54 -31.21 27.74
N VAL A 128 -0.51 -30.69 28.42
CA VAL A 128 -0.67 -29.78 29.56
C VAL A 128 -1.10 -28.40 29.06
N VAL A 129 -0.51 -27.90 27.96
CA VAL A 129 -0.88 -26.61 27.33
C VAL A 129 -2.34 -26.57 26.90
N ASP A 130 -2.82 -27.59 26.18
CA ASP A 130 -4.22 -27.64 25.75
C ASP A 130 -5.17 -27.81 26.95
N ARG A 131 -4.77 -28.58 27.98
CA ARG A 131 -5.52 -28.68 29.25
C ARG A 131 -5.65 -27.34 29.99
N ILE A 132 -4.61 -26.51 30.04
CA ILE A 132 -4.71 -25.16 30.64
C ILE A 132 -5.56 -24.23 29.76
N ALA A 133 -5.44 -24.31 28.42
CA ALA A 133 -6.23 -23.51 27.50
C ALA A 133 -7.73 -23.86 27.53
N ALA A 134 -8.08 -25.14 27.54
CA ALA A 134 -9.45 -25.63 27.64
C ALA A 134 -10.12 -25.30 29.00
N ALA A 135 -9.33 -24.95 30.03
CA ALA A 135 -9.84 -24.47 31.31
C ALA A 135 -10.15 -22.95 31.34
N LEU A 136 -9.77 -22.19 30.30
CA LEU A 136 -10.08 -20.76 30.19
C LEU A 136 -11.58 -20.56 29.93
N TYR A 137 -12.23 -19.81 30.82
CA TYR A 137 -13.67 -19.47 30.72
C TYR A 137 -13.97 -17.96 30.54
N GLN A 138 -12.96 -17.10 30.61
CA GLN A 138 -13.12 -15.63 30.51
C GLN A 138 -11.85 -14.98 29.95
N LEU A 139 -12.00 -13.86 29.22
CA LEU A 139 -10.90 -12.99 28.84
C LEU A 139 -11.34 -11.52 28.97
N GLY A 140 -10.97 -10.85 30.07
CA GLY A 140 -11.33 -9.45 30.31
C GLY A 140 -11.87 -9.22 31.72
N ARG A 141 -13.17 -8.98 31.83
CA ARG A 141 -13.98 -9.03 33.06
C ARG A 141 -14.77 -10.35 33.11
N GLY A 142 -15.38 -10.68 34.25
CA GLY A 142 -16.29 -11.84 34.39
C GLY A 142 -17.63 -11.76 33.64
N ILE A 143 -17.76 -10.86 32.67
CA ILE A 143 -18.83 -10.85 31.65
C ILE A 143 -18.29 -11.13 30.24
N ASP A 144 -16.97 -11.06 30.06
CA ASP A 144 -16.27 -11.33 28.79
C ASP A 144 -15.97 -12.84 28.72
N MET A 145 -17.05 -13.65 28.69
CA MET A 145 -16.97 -15.11 28.66
C MET A 145 -16.26 -15.59 27.39
N ALA A 146 -15.33 -16.51 27.55
CA ALA A 146 -14.42 -16.94 26.48
C ALA A 146 -13.99 -18.41 26.63
N TRP A 147 -13.54 -19.02 25.56
CA TRP A 147 -12.85 -20.32 25.56
C TRP A 147 -11.62 -20.28 24.66
N ALA A 148 -10.71 -21.24 24.80
CA ALA A 148 -9.49 -21.30 24.02
C ALA A 148 -9.14 -22.71 23.54
N THR A 149 -8.35 -22.79 22.47
CA THR A 149 -7.76 -24.01 21.90
C THR A 149 -6.32 -23.75 21.49
N THR A 150 -5.49 -24.79 21.49
CA THR A 150 -4.06 -24.68 21.14
C THR A 150 -3.70 -25.50 19.91
N GLU A 151 -2.71 -25.01 19.16
CA GLU A 151 -2.14 -25.68 18.00
C GLU A 151 -0.65 -25.34 17.88
N PHE A 152 0.13 -26.23 17.25
CA PHE A 152 1.50 -25.93 16.83
C PHE A 152 1.54 -25.72 15.31
N LEU A 153 2.04 -24.58 14.87
CA LEU A 153 2.28 -24.27 13.46
C LEU A 153 3.78 -24.16 13.17
N ASP A 154 4.18 -24.50 11.95
CA ASP A 154 5.45 -24.02 11.38
C ASP A 154 5.33 -22.56 10.90
N GLU A 155 6.42 -22.01 10.35
CA GLU A 155 6.46 -20.63 9.84
C GLU A 155 5.49 -20.38 8.67
N GLU A 156 5.32 -21.34 7.76
CA GLU A 156 4.53 -21.14 6.53
C GLU A 156 3.02 -21.18 6.86
N ALA A 157 2.58 -22.15 7.65
CA ALA A 157 1.22 -22.21 8.16
C ALA A 157 0.90 -21.03 9.10
N LEU A 158 1.88 -20.51 9.84
CA LEU A 158 1.71 -19.30 10.64
C LEU A 158 1.56 -18.04 9.78
N GLU A 159 2.42 -17.82 8.77
CA GLU A 159 2.29 -16.66 7.87
C GLU A 159 0.93 -16.67 7.17
N GLU A 160 0.49 -17.81 6.64
CA GLU A 160 -0.84 -17.94 6.03
C GLU A 160 -1.95 -17.61 7.05
N ARG A 161 -1.89 -18.17 8.26
CA ARG A 161 -2.89 -17.92 9.30
C ARG A 161 -2.98 -16.45 9.72
N LEU A 162 -1.84 -15.76 9.82
CA LEU A 162 -1.78 -14.34 10.18
C LEU A 162 -2.22 -13.43 9.02
N LEU A 163 -1.98 -13.83 7.76
CA LEU A 163 -2.45 -13.11 6.57
C LEU A 163 -3.95 -13.29 6.32
N ALA A 164 -4.50 -14.46 6.64
CA ALA A 164 -5.93 -14.74 6.56
C ALA A 164 -6.74 -14.11 7.72
N HIS A 165 -6.08 -13.52 8.72
CA HIS A 165 -6.77 -12.90 9.86
C HIS A 165 -7.44 -11.58 9.44
N PRO A 166 -8.75 -11.37 9.68
CA PRO A 166 -9.47 -10.20 9.17
C PRO A 166 -9.13 -8.89 9.91
N GLY A 167 -8.59 -8.98 11.12
CA GLY A 167 -8.23 -7.84 11.97
C GLY A 167 -6.73 -7.52 12.02
N SER A 168 -6.30 -6.76 13.03
CA SER A 168 -4.93 -6.28 13.16
C SER A 168 -3.99 -7.34 13.77
N VAL A 169 -2.80 -7.50 13.18
CA VAL A 169 -1.73 -8.37 13.70
C VAL A 169 -0.60 -7.54 14.30
N HIS A 170 -0.65 -7.39 15.61
CA HIS A 170 0.29 -6.64 16.43
C HIS A 170 1.55 -7.47 16.72
N ARG A 171 2.74 -6.85 16.68
CA ARG A 171 4.02 -7.53 16.96
C ARG A 171 4.85 -6.80 18.02
N PRO A 172 5.54 -7.51 18.92
CA PRO A 172 6.41 -6.87 19.91
C PRO A 172 7.62 -6.24 19.23
N GLY A 173 8.17 -5.20 19.86
CA GLY A 173 9.44 -4.58 19.49
C GLY A 173 10.20 -4.08 20.71
N ALA A 174 11.07 -3.09 20.52
CA ALA A 174 11.62 -2.25 21.57
C ALA A 174 11.40 -0.76 21.22
N GLY A 175 11.95 0.15 22.04
CA GLY A 175 11.74 1.60 21.91
C GLY A 175 10.43 2.11 22.52
N ALA A 176 10.23 3.43 22.53
CA ALA A 176 9.03 4.06 23.08
C ALA A 176 7.99 4.33 21.97
N VAL A 177 6.77 3.85 22.17
CA VAL A 177 5.63 3.97 21.23
C VAL A 177 4.29 4.11 21.95
N PRO A 178 3.23 4.60 21.28
CA PRO A 178 1.91 4.80 21.88
C PRO A 178 1.18 3.52 22.30
N LEU A 179 1.60 2.33 21.84
CA LEU A 179 1.06 1.05 22.28
C LEU A 179 2.12 0.28 23.08
N ALA A 180 1.95 0.25 24.40
CA ALA A 180 2.65 -0.67 25.29
C ALA A 180 1.62 -1.60 25.94
N LEU A 181 1.94 -2.89 26.02
CA LEU A 181 1.09 -3.91 26.62
C LEU A 181 1.82 -4.58 27.78
N ALA A 182 1.08 -4.95 28.82
CA ALA A 182 1.61 -5.75 29.92
C ALA A 182 1.90 -7.18 29.45
N CYS A 183 3.13 -7.66 29.63
CA CYS A 183 3.53 -9.04 29.35
C CYS A 183 3.97 -9.77 30.63
N PRO A 184 3.77 -11.09 30.70
CA PRO A 184 4.36 -11.91 31.73
C PRO A 184 5.89 -11.90 31.64
N VAL A 185 6.53 -12.14 32.77
CA VAL A 185 7.97 -12.31 32.98
C VAL A 185 8.19 -13.31 34.11
N PRO A 186 9.37 -13.93 34.27
CA PRO A 186 9.68 -14.79 35.41
C PRO A 186 9.28 -14.15 36.76
N GLY A 187 8.43 -14.85 37.52
CA GLY A 187 7.85 -14.38 38.78
C GLY A 187 6.46 -13.72 38.67
N SER A 188 5.88 -13.57 37.48
CA SER A 188 4.50 -13.07 37.31
C SER A 188 3.48 -13.93 38.05
N LEU A 189 3.53 -15.25 37.91
CA LEU A 189 2.71 -16.24 38.60
C LEU A 189 2.85 -16.13 40.12
N ALA A 190 4.08 -16.02 40.62
CA ALA A 190 4.35 -15.84 42.05
C ALA A 190 3.72 -14.53 42.57
N SER A 191 3.75 -13.45 41.77
CA SER A 191 3.09 -12.20 42.12
C SER A 191 1.55 -12.30 42.11
N LEU A 192 0.97 -13.12 41.22
CA LEU A 192 -0.47 -13.37 41.15
C LEU A 192 -0.96 -14.20 42.33
N VAL A 193 -0.25 -15.28 42.68
CA VAL A 193 -0.54 -16.11 43.86
C VAL A 193 -0.45 -15.28 45.14
N ARG A 194 0.65 -14.53 45.35
CA ARG A 194 0.79 -13.61 46.49
C ARG A 194 -0.36 -12.60 46.54
N ARG A 195 -0.73 -12.01 45.41
CA ARG A 195 -1.86 -11.06 45.32
C ARG A 195 -3.19 -11.72 45.69
N PHE A 196 -3.41 -12.99 45.35
CA PHE A 196 -4.60 -13.74 45.77
C PHE A 196 -4.62 -13.97 47.29
N ASP A 197 -3.51 -14.42 47.88
CA ASP A 197 -3.37 -14.60 49.34
C ASP A 197 -3.56 -13.30 50.11
N GLU A 198 -2.98 -12.19 49.64
CA GLU A 198 -3.22 -10.86 50.20
C GLU A 198 -4.69 -10.44 50.06
N THR A 199 -5.34 -10.77 48.92
CA THR A 199 -6.75 -10.44 48.67
C THR A 199 -7.69 -11.23 49.60
N SER A 200 -7.38 -12.48 49.94
CA SER A 200 -8.16 -13.27 50.92
C SER A 200 -8.01 -12.73 52.35
N ARG A 201 -6.93 -11.98 52.64
CA ARG A 201 -6.61 -11.37 53.94
C ARG A 201 -6.67 -9.83 53.92
N ARG A 202 -7.45 -9.27 52.99
CA ARG A 202 -7.58 -7.82 52.75
C ARG A 202 -8.37 -7.09 53.82
N LEU A 203 -9.28 -7.80 54.49
CA LEU A 203 -10.06 -7.30 55.63
C LEU A 203 -9.33 -7.72 56.91
N ARG A 204 -9.03 -6.75 57.78
CA ARG A 204 -8.34 -6.98 59.06
C ARG A 204 -9.08 -6.23 60.18
N PRO A 205 -9.04 -6.68 61.44
CA PRO A 205 -9.58 -5.90 62.55
C PRO A 205 -8.93 -4.51 62.62
N ASN A 206 -9.70 -3.47 62.97
CA ASN A 206 -9.20 -2.12 63.23
C ASN A 206 -9.13 -1.87 64.76
N PRO A 207 -7.95 -1.92 65.40
CA PRO A 207 -7.83 -1.74 66.85
C PRO A 207 -8.33 -0.37 67.36
N ALA A 208 -8.36 0.64 66.49
CA ALA A 208 -8.78 2.00 66.84
C ALA A 208 -10.27 2.28 66.60
N GLY A 209 -11.03 1.34 66.02
CA GLY A 209 -12.42 1.55 65.59
C GLY A 209 -13.49 0.77 66.37
N GLY A 210 -13.11 0.01 67.41
CA GLY A 210 -14.03 -0.86 68.14
C GLY A 210 -14.29 -2.21 67.44
N ALA A 211 -15.14 -3.04 68.05
CA ALA A 211 -15.25 -4.47 67.75
C ALA A 211 -15.73 -4.84 66.33
N THR A 212 -16.40 -3.92 65.63
CA THR A 212 -16.95 -4.14 64.28
C THR A 212 -16.09 -3.52 63.17
N ALA A 213 -15.15 -2.63 63.48
CA ALA A 213 -14.42 -1.87 62.48
C ALA A 213 -13.34 -2.71 61.79
N GLN A 214 -13.24 -2.59 60.46
CA GLN A 214 -12.27 -3.32 59.64
C GLN A 214 -11.37 -2.36 58.85
N LEU A 215 -10.08 -2.69 58.76
CA LEU A 215 -9.12 -2.07 57.85
C LEU A 215 -9.16 -2.79 56.50
N PHE A 216 -9.37 -2.03 55.43
CA PHE A 216 -9.25 -2.51 54.05
C PHE A 216 -7.82 -2.30 53.54
N VAL A 217 -7.05 -3.37 53.45
CA VAL A 217 -5.67 -3.37 52.94
C VAL A 217 -5.68 -3.66 51.44
N GLN A 218 -5.16 -2.74 50.61
CA GLN A 218 -5.00 -3.02 49.19
C GLN A 218 -3.88 -4.05 48.96
N PRO A 219 -4.13 -5.13 48.19
CA PRO A 219 -3.13 -6.13 47.87
C PRO A 219 -2.12 -5.61 46.85
N SER A 220 -0.88 -6.12 46.92
CA SER A 220 0.27 -5.79 46.07
C SER A 220 -0.07 -5.91 44.59
N LYS A 221 0.34 -4.93 43.78
CA LYS A 221 0.16 -4.99 42.32
C LYS A 221 0.90 -6.22 41.74
N PRO A 222 0.35 -6.90 40.72
CA PRO A 222 1.04 -7.99 40.06
C PRO A 222 2.25 -7.47 39.27
N SER A 223 3.26 -8.30 39.10
CA SER A 223 4.50 -8.00 38.39
C SER A 223 4.37 -8.37 36.92
N PHE A 224 4.46 -7.37 36.05
CA PHE A 224 4.45 -7.50 34.59
C PHE A 224 5.35 -6.42 33.98
N VAL A 225 6.04 -6.73 32.89
CA VAL A 225 6.81 -5.72 32.14
C VAL A 225 5.91 -5.04 31.10
N GLN A 226 6.18 -3.77 30.77
CA GLN A 226 5.54 -3.11 29.64
C GLN A 226 6.37 -3.35 28.39
N VAL A 227 5.79 -4.04 27.41
CA VAL A 227 6.42 -4.33 26.11
C VAL A 227 5.80 -3.41 25.06
N PRO A 228 6.61 -2.67 24.28
CA PRO A 228 6.11 -1.90 23.16
C PRO A 228 5.68 -2.82 22.01
N TYR A 229 4.54 -2.51 21.39
CA TYR A 229 4.00 -3.21 20.23
C TYR A 229 3.91 -2.27 19.03
N ASP A 230 4.10 -2.84 17.84
CA ASP A 230 4.08 -2.17 16.53
C ASP A 230 5.09 -1.00 16.42
N SER A 231 6.25 -1.16 17.08
CA SER A 231 7.33 -0.18 17.04
C SER A 231 7.81 0.10 15.61
N ALA A 232 7.63 1.34 15.15
CA ALA A 232 8.12 1.80 13.86
C ALA A 232 9.67 1.75 13.82
N PRO A 233 10.30 1.28 12.72
CA PRO A 233 11.75 1.16 12.63
C PRO A 233 12.42 2.53 12.65
N HIS A 234 13.61 2.59 13.25
CA HIS A 234 14.43 3.80 13.21
C HIS A 234 15.01 3.98 11.80
N ARG A 235 14.96 5.20 11.28
CA ARG A 235 15.49 5.57 9.96
C ARG A 235 16.38 6.79 10.11
N TRP A 236 17.61 6.72 9.60
CA TRP A 236 18.45 7.89 9.40
C TRP A 236 18.88 7.97 7.95
N VAL A 237 18.74 9.15 7.37
CA VAL A 237 19.27 9.47 6.04
C VAL A 237 20.69 9.99 6.23
N PHE A 238 21.61 9.45 5.44
CA PHE A 238 22.97 9.95 5.30
C PHE A 238 23.18 10.44 3.87
N GLU A 239 23.95 11.51 3.73
CA GLU A 239 24.40 12.08 2.46
C GLU A 239 25.84 11.65 2.16
N LEU A 240 26.12 11.42 0.87
CA LEU A 240 27.46 11.14 0.38
C LEU A 240 28.13 12.47 0.07
N HIS A 241 29.12 12.87 0.86
CA HIS A 241 29.95 14.07 0.67
C HIS A 241 31.37 13.69 0.30
N ARG A 242 32.13 14.55 -0.39
CA ARG A 242 33.51 14.23 -0.79
C ARG A 242 34.42 14.19 0.44
N SER A 243 35.33 13.22 0.54
CA SER A 243 36.27 13.12 1.68
C SER A 243 37.27 14.29 1.81
N GLN A 244 37.29 15.20 0.83
CA GLN A 244 38.13 16.39 0.77
C GLN A 244 37.32 17.70 0.87
N ASP A 245 35.99 17.63 0.76
CA ASP A 245 35.09 18.78 0.75
C ASP A 245 33.72 18.35 1.29
N ALA A 246 33.38 18.86 2.48
CA ALA A 246 32.18 18.45 3.22
C ALA A 246 30.88 19.14 2.74
N ASP A 247 30.96 20.05 1.75
CA ASP A 247 29.81 20.68 1.10
C ASP A 247 29.53 20.08 -0.30
N ASP A 248 30.46 19.31 -0.89
CA ASP A 248 30.31 18.70 -2.22
C ASP A 248 29.61 17.32 -2.17
N LEU A 249 28.33 17.29 -2.55
CA LEU A 249 27.50 16.09 -2.64
C LEU A 249 27.91 15.17 -3.81
N VAL A 250 28.51 14.03 -3.46
CA VAL A 250 28.96 12.99 -4.40
C VAL A 250 27.77 12.30 -5.06
N SER A 251 27.81 12.24 -6.40
CA SER A 251 26.81 11.58 -7.24
C SER A 251 27.23 10.14 -7.59
N TRP A 252 26.62 9.13 -6.98
CA TRP A 252 26.95 7.72 -7.23
C TRP A 252 26.02 7.10 -8.32
N PRO A 253 26.56 6.37 -9.32
CA PRO A 253 25.75 5.80 -10.41
C PRO A 253 24.72 4.75 -9.96
N LEU A 254 23.49 4.83 -10.49
CA LEU A 254 22.36 3.95 -10.15
C LEU A 254 22.69 2.45 -10.27
N ARG A 255 23.20 2.02 -11.43
CA ARG A 255 23.73 0.66 -11.66
C ARG A 255 24.66 0.10 -10.58
N ARG A 256 25.43 0.94 -9.89
CA ARG A 256 26.38 0.54 -8.82
C ARG A 256 25.77 0.61 -7.42
N ALA A 257 24.43 0.63 -7.30
CA ALA A 257 23.70 0.65 -6.03
C ALA A 257 24.11 -0.47 -5.05
N ALA A 258 24.26 -1.70 -5.55
CA ALA A 258 24.60 -2.86 -4.73
C ALA A 258 26.06 -2.82 -4.22
N GLU A 259 26.97 -2.28 -5.04
CA GLU A 259 28.36 -2.08 -4.69
C GLU A 259 28.52 -1.03 -3.58
N LEU A 260 27.80 0.11 -3.71
CA LEU A 260 27.74 1.12 -2.67
C LEU A 260 27.28 0.52 -1.34
N VAL A 261 26.10 -0.12 -1.32
CA VAL A 261 25.56 -0.72 -0.09
C VAL A 261 26.49 -1.77 0.50
N THR A 262 27.20 -2.55 -0.32
CA THR A 262 28.18 -3.53 0.15
C THR A 262 29.35 -2.83 0.88
N ARG A 263 29.98 -1.83 0.25
CA ARG A 263 31.07 -1.06 0.87
C ARG A 263 30.64 -0.38 2.18
N LEU A 264 29.44 0.22 2.21
CA LEU A 264 28.86 0.84 3.39
C LEU A 264 28.62 -0.15 4.53
N ARG A 265 28.00 -1.30 4.21
CA ARG A 265 27.70 -2.38 5.15
C ARG A 265 28.97 -2.90 5.82
N ASP A 266 30.02 -3.12 5.03
CA ASP A 266 31.23 -3.77 5.51
C ASP A 266 32.08 -2.82 6.37
N GLY A 267 32.28 -1.57 5.95
CA GLY A 267 32.96 -0.56 6.79
C GLY A 267 32.21 -0.23 8.09
N ALA A 268 30.87 -0.24 8.07
CA ALA A 268 30.07 -0.11 9.29
C ALA A 268 30.16 -1.37 10.17
N ALA A 269 30.20 -2.57 9.59
CA ALA A 269 30.37 -3.82 10.33
C ALA A 269 31.75 -3.93 10.98
N GLU A 270 32.81 -3.46 10.32
CA GLU A 270 34.16 -3.34 10.90
C GLU A 270 34.14 -2.40 12.11
N ARG A 271 33.63 -1.17 11.96
CA ARG A 271 33.47 -0.22 13.08
C ARG A 271 32.68 -0.82 14.25
N LEU A 272 31.56 -1.48 13.99
CA LEU A 272 30.75 -2.11 15.04
C LEU A 272 31.48 -3.26 15.74
N LYS A 273 32.21 -4.10 15.02
CA LYS A 273 33.03 -5.17 15.63
C LYS A 273 34.17 -4.62 16.49
N SER A 274 34.81 -3.52 16.06
CA SER A 274 35.86 -2.86 16.84
C SER A 274 35.33 -2.14 18.09
N GLY A 275 34.15 -1.49 17.99
CA GLY A 275 33.53 -0.78 19.12
C GLY A 275 32.77 -1.69 20.09
N LEU A 276 32.19 -2.78 19.60
CA LEU A 276 31.34 -3.72 20.35
C LEU A 276 31.79 -5.18 20.13
N PRO A 277 33.03 -5.56 20.51
CA PRO A 277 33.59 -6.88 20.22
C PRO A 277 32.75 -8.03 20.81
N ALA A 278 32.13 -7.81 21.99
CA ALA A 278 31.21 -8.77 22.61
C ALA A 278 29.90 -9.00 21.83
N GLN A 279 29.63 -8.22 20.78
CA GLN A 279 28.47 -8.34 19.89
C GLN A 279 28.87 -8.65 18.43
N ALA A 280 30.13 -9.01 18.15
CA ALA A 280 30.61 -9.25 16.78
C ALA A 280 29.75 -10.27 15.99
N ASP A 281 29.34 -11.37 16.63
CA ASP A 281 28.45 -12.37 16.01
C ASP A 281 27.03 -11.83 15.75
N VAL A 282 26.58 -10.86 16.55
CA VAL A 282 25.30 -10.18 16.34
C VAL A 282 25.39 -9.27 15.12
N VAL A 283 26.52 -8.58 14.93
CA VAL A 283 26.80 -7.75 13.75
C VAL A 283 26.88 -8.60 12.47
N GLU A 284 27.56 -9.75 12.51
CA GLU A 284 27.57 -10.71 11.39
C GLU A 284 26.14 -11.17 11.04
N ARG A 285 25.33 -11.56 12.03
CA ARG A 285 23.94 -12.01 11.79
C ARG A 285 23.05 -10.91 11.23
N VAL A 286 23.04 -9.74 11.88
CA VAL A 286 22.04 -8.69 11.65
C VAL A 286 22.41 -7.80 10.45
N LEU A 287 23.66 -7.36 10.36
CA LEU A 287 24.10 -6.41 9.33
C LEU A 287 24.60 -7.11 8.07
N ILE A 288 25.48 -8.12 8.21
CA ILE A 288 26.04 -8.85 7.05
C ILE A 288 25.06 -9.92 6.55
N GLY A 289 24.50 -10.73 7.45
CA GLY A 289 23.52 -11.79 7.19
C GLY A 289 23.96 -13.21 7.55
N ARG A 290 25.16 -13.39 8.11
CA ARG A 290 25.81 -14.68 8.34
C ARG A 290 25.69 -15.12 9.80
N LYS A 291 25.47 -16.42 10.03
CA LYS A 291 25.69 -17.08 11.31
C LYS A 291 27.18 -17.35 11.56
N ALA A 292 27.52 -17.66 12.81
CA ALA A 292 28.86 -18.09 13.21
C ALA A 292 29.29 -19.45 12.60
N ASP A 293 28.34 -20.26 12.12
CA ASP A 293 28.56 -21.50 11.36
C ASP A 293 28.77 -21.25 9.84
N GLY A 294 28.65 -20.00 9.38
CA GLY A 294 28.76 -19.61 7.98
C GLY A 294 27.45 -19.62 7.17
N ALA A 295 26.31 -20.05 7.73
CA ALA A 295 25.04 -20.09 7.01
C ALA A 295 24.30 -18.74 7.00
N ASP A 296 23.58 -18.45 5.91
CA ASP A 296 22.60 -17.35 5.85
C ASP A 296 21.40 -17.71 6.76
N THR A 297 21.31 -17.18 7.99
CA THR A 297 20.04 -17.09 8.77
C THR A 297 20.16 -16.22 10.02
N ALA A 298 19.77 -14.95 9.89
CA ALA A 298 19.16 -14.19 10.98
C ALA A 298 17.67 -13.99 10.65
N PRO A 299 16.77 -13.87 11.65
CA PRO A 299 15.37 -13.50 11.40
C PRO A 299 15.30 -12.23 10.55
N SER A 300 14.51 -12.27 9.48
CA SER A 300 14.57 -11.24 8.41
C SER A 300 14.08 -9.86 8.87
N GLU A 301 13.34 -9.84 9.97
CA GLU A 301 12.83 -8.71 10.72
C GLU A 301 13.84 -8.11 11.71
N TRP A 302 14.92 -8.80 12.06
CA TRP A 302 16.02 -8.20 12.85
C TRP A 302 17.06 -7.54 11.97
N ARG A 303 17.14 -7.92 10.69
CA ARG A 303 18.16 -7.44 9.76
C ARG A 303 18.03 -5.94 9.46
N ILE A 304 19.14 -5.23 9.64
CA ILE A 304 19.29 -3.83 9.23
C ILE A 304 19.24 -3.75 7.71
N ARG A 305 18.52 -2.75 7.19
CA ARG A 305 18.38 -2.50 5.75
C ARG A 305 19.12 -1.24 5.35
N LEU A 306 19.77 -1.30 4.20
CA LEU A 306 20.51 -0.21 3.59
C LEU A 306 19.91 0.04 2.21
N ALA A 307 19.10 1.09 2.12
CA ALA A 307 18.44 1.47 0.88
C ALA A 307 19.11 2.73 0.30
N PRO A 308 19.79 2.63 -0.86
CA PRO A 308 20.28 3.80 -1.54
C PRO A 308 19.10 4.63 -2.03
N LEU A 309 19.15 5.94 -1.91
CA LEU A 309 18.09 6.85 -2.34
C LEU A 309 18.55 7.61 -3.61
N PRO A 310 18.24 7.06 -4.81
CA PRO A 310 18.20 7.81 -6.06
C PRO A 310 17.47 9.14 -5.90
N SER A 311 17.94 10.14 -6.63
CA SER A 311 17.29 11.45 -6.68
C SER A 311 16.02 11.34 -7.54
N ILE A 312 14.83 11.61 -6.97
CA ILE A 312 13.52 11.43 -7.65
C ILE A 312 12.57 12.62 -7.49
N GLY A 313 11.55 12.68 -8.35
CA GLY A 313 10.40 13.59 -8.20
C GLY A 313 10.69 15.06 -8.56
N HIS A 314 11.59 15.26 -9.53
CA HIS A 314 11.78 16.50 -10.28
C HIS A 314 11.99 16.09 -11.74
N GLU A 315 11.53 16.88 -12.72
CA GLU A 315 11.59 16.51 -14.15
C GLU A 315 13.02 16.23 -14.63
N HIS A 316 13.99 16.95 -14.08
CA HIS A 316 15.40 16.82 -14.42
C HIS A 316 16.18 15.89 -13.48
N ALA A 317 15.51 15.14 -12.60
CA ALA A 317 16.17 14.19 -11.68
C ALA A 317 16.92 13.09 -12.46
N ASP A 318 18.15 12.78 -12.05
CA ASP A 318 19.07 11.90 -12.79
C ASP A 318 19.10 10.46 -12.27
N LEU A 319 18.27 10.13 -11.27
CA LEU A 319 18.30 8.88 -10.50
C LEU A 319 19.66 8.54 -9.87
N ALA A 320 20.61 9.49 -9.82
CA ALA A 320 21.88 9.26 -9.17
C ALA A 320 21.71 9.27 -7.65
N ILE A 321 22.48 8.41 -6.99
CA ILE A 321 22.39 8.16 -5.56
C ILE A 321 23.31 9.16 -4.86
N ARG A 322 22.70 10.08 -4.11
CA ARG A 322 23.39 11.08 -3.27
C ARG A 322 23.16 10.85 -1.79
N ARG A 323 22.24 9.94 -1.45
CA ARG A 323 21.76 9.64 -0.09
C ARG A 323 21.58 8.14 0.09
N VAL A 324 21.68 7.66 1.33
CA VAL A 324 21.30 6.30 1.74
C VAL A 324 20.48 6.41 3.02
N VAL A 325 19.40 5.63 3.13
CA VAL A 325 18.71 5.44 4.42
C VAL A 325 19.15 4.12 5.06
N VAL A 326 19.55 4.24 6.32
CA VAL A 326 19.78 3.10 7.22
C VAL A 326 18.48 2.88 8.00
N GLU A 327 17.81 1.76 7.76
CA GLU A 327 16.60 1.33 8.49
C GLU A 327 16.97 0.23 9.49
N VAL A 328 16.85 0.55 10.78
CA VAL A 328 17.08 -0.37 11.91
C VAL A 328 15.72 -0.83 12.46
N PRO A 329 15.41 -2.13 12.42
CA PRO A 329 14.20 -2.67 13.03
C PRO A 329 14.15 -2.37 14.52
N ALA A 330 13.00 -1.88 15.00
CA ALA A 330 12.88 -1.40 16.37
C ALA A 330 12.92 -2.50 17.45
N GLY A 331 12.83 -3.78 17.08
CA GLY A 331 13.07 -4.93 17.95
C GLY A 331 14.41 -5.63 17.71
N GLY A 332 15.36 -4.99 17.02
CA GLY A 332 16.67 -5.56 16.72
C GLY A 332 17.59 -5.65 17.96
N PRO A 333 18.52 -6.62 18.02
CA PRO A 333 19.41 -6.84 19.17
C PRO A 333 20.62 -5.90 19.26
N LEU A 334 20.79 -4.98 18.30
CA LEU A 334 21.83 -3.93 18.31
C LEU A 334 21.16 -2.58 18.58
N ALA A 335 21.73 -1.74 19.44
CA ALA A 335 21.09 -0.49 19.82
C ALA A 335 21.05 0.50 18.64
N PRO A 336 19.93 1.21 18.40
CA PRO A 336 19.79 2.15 17.29
C PRO A 336 20.92 3.19 17.21
N LEU A 337 21.38 3.72 18.34
CA LEU A 337 22.42 4.76 18.37
C LEU A 337 23.81 4.24 17.97
N ASP A 338 24.13 2.98 18.26
CA ASP A 338 25.41 2.37 17.87
C ASP A 338 25.49 2.18 16.35
N ILE A 339 24.36 1.78 15.73
CA ILE A 339 24.26 1.72 14.28
C ILE A 339 24.40 3.12 13.66
N ARG A 340 23.74 4.13 14.23
CA ARG A 340 23.89 5.53 13.77
C ARG A 340 25.33 6.00 13.89
N TRP A 341 26.03 5.69 14.98
CA TRP A 341 27.45 5.99 15.17
C TRP A 341 28.33 5.34 14.10
N ALA A 342 28.11 4.06 13.81
CA ALA A 342 28.93 3.32 12.85
C ALA A 342 28.93 3.95 11.45
N PHE A 343 27.75 4.37 10.96
CA PHE A 343 27.61 5.05 9.66
C PHE A 343 28.00 6.54 9.69
N SER A 344 27.91 7.23 10.84
CA SER A 344 28.22 8.65 10.94
C SER A 344 29.72 8.92 10.77
N GLY A 345 30.09 9.75 9.80
CA GLY A 345 31.48 10.00 9.46
C GLY A 345 32.23 8.73 9.03
N LEU A 346 31.53 7.72 8.49
CA LEU A 346 32.14 6.58 7.84
C LEU A 346 32.74 7.05 6.52
N GLN A 347 34.05 6.85 6.32
CA GLN A 347 34.73 7.15 5.06
C GLN A 347 34.83 5.88 4.22
N VAL A 348 34.46 5.97 2.95
CA VAL A 348 34.52 4.91 1.95
C VAL A 348 35.12 5.49 0.68
N ASP A 349 36.33 5.05 0.34
CA ASP A 349 37.11 5.59 -0.79
C ASP A 349 37.23 7.14 -0.72
N ALA A 350 36.69 7.83 -1.73
CA ALA A 350 36.71 9.28 -1.92
C ALA A 350 35.47 10.01 -1.36
N PHE A 351 34.58 9.31 -0.64
CA PHE A 351 33.42 9.94 0.00
C PHE A 351 33.27 9.57 1.49
N VAL A 352 32.52 10.39 2.21
CA VAL A 352 32.19 10.27 3.64
C VAL A 352 30.67 10.40 3.84
N LEU A 353 30.14 9.74 4.87
CA LEU A 353 28.71 9.78 5.19
C LEU A 353 28.39 10.80 6.28
N THR A 354 27.74 11.89 5.89
CA THR A 354 27.23 12.92 6.81
C THR A 354 25.76 12.65 7.10
N PRO A 355 25.28 12.68 8.36
CA PRO A 355 23.84 12.65 8.64
C PRO A 355 23.13 13.81 7.95
N ALA A 356 22.06 13.53 7.19
CA ALA A 356 21.35 14.56 6.44
C ALA A 356 20.60 15.53 7.36
N LEU A 357 20.53 16.80 6.95
CA LEU A 357 19.83 17.86 7.70
C LEU A 357 18.30 17.78 7.55
N ASP A 358 17.79 17.12 6.52
CA ASP A 358 16.37 16.83 6.36
C ASP A 358 16.11 15.46 5.71
N ASP A 359 14.85 15.01 5.79
CA ASP A 359 14.36 13.75 5.27
C ASP A 359 13.49 13.91 4.00
N LYS A 360 13.51 15.08 3.31
CA LYS A 360 12.62 15.38 2.17
C LYS A 360 12.75 14.38 1.02
N MET A 361 13.94 13.79 0.82
CA MET A 361 14.11 12.72 -0.17
C MET A 361 13.50 11.40 0.31
N LEU A 362 13.68 11.04 1.59
CA LEU A 362 13.04 9.87 2.18
C LEU A 362 11.52 10.01 2.19
N ALA A 363 10.97 11.21 2.42
CA ALA A 363 9.55 11.52 2.33
C ALA A 363 8.92 11.13 0.98
N ARG A 364 9.68 11.22 -0.13
CA ARG A 364 9.25 10.77 -1.47
C ARG A 364 9.20 9.25 -1.60
N TYR A 365 9.99 8.52 -0.81
CA TYR A 365 9.99 7.06 -0.74
C TYR A 365 9.07 6.51 0.35
N THR A 366 8.67 7.30 1.34
CA THR A 366 7.71 6.91 2.38
C THR A 366 6.28 7.36 2.09
N ALA A 367 6.05 8.24 1.11
CA ALA A 367 4.71 8.68 0.71
C ALA A 367 3.74 7.50 0.46
N SER A 368 2.49 7.67 0.91
CA SER A 368 1.48 6.62 0.80
C SER A 368 0.90 6.56 -0.62
N ALA A 369 1.10 5.45 -1.32
CA ALA A 369 0.77 5.29 -2.73
C ALA A 369 0.17 3.93 -3.04
N ARG A 370 -0.72 3.86 -4.06
CA ARG A 370 -1.27 2.60 -4.58
C ARG A 370 -0.32 1.91 -5.55
N CYS A 371 0.36 2.66 -6.42
CA CYS A 371 1.34 2.11 -7.34
C CYS A 371 2.77 2.28 -6.83
N TRP A 372 3.57 1.23 -6.96
CA TRP A 372 4.99 1.19 -6.62
C TRP A 372 5.80 0.59 -7.77
N ARG A 373 6.97 1.15 -8.05
CA ARG A 373 7.88 0.75 -9.15
C ARG A 373 9.31 0.61 -8.67
N THR A 374 9.97 -0.51 -8.99
CA THR A 374 11.41 -0.69 -8.76
C THR A 374 12.25 0.34 -9.52
N ILE A 375 13.09 1.09 -8.80
CA ILE A 375 14.16 1.92 -9.38
C ILE A 375 15.47 1.12 -9.45
N THR A 376 15.82 0.38 -8.39
CA THR A 376 16.83 -0.70 -8.47
C THR A 376 16.13 -2.03 -8.69
N ALA A 377 16.60 -2.83 -9.65
CA ALA A 377 15.92 -4.08 -10.04
C ALA A 377 15.84 -5.07 -8.87
N ALA A 378 14.72 -5.79 -8.74
CA ALA A 378 14.49 -6.77 -7.68
C ALA A 378 15.12 -8.12 -8.05
N ALA A 379 15.99 -8.64 -7.19
CA ALA A 379 16.53 -9.99 -7.32
C ALA A 379 15.51 -11.01 -6.82
N LEU A 380 14.79 -11.67 -7.73
CA LEU A 380 13.81 -12.71 -7.38
C LEU A 380 14.49 -14.05 -7.08
N PRO A 381 13.84 -14.99 -6.37
CA PRO A 381 14.34 -16.35 -6.12
C PRO A 381 14.70 -17.14 -7.39
N GLU A 382 15.52 -18.18 -7.25
CA GLU A 382 16.04 -18.99 -8.38
C GLU A 382 14.93 -19.59 -9.30
N PRO A 383 13.74 -20.04 -8.81
CA PRO A 383 12.65 -20.50 -9.68
C PRO A 383 12.03 -19.42 -10.60
N ALA A 384 12.19 -18.14 -10.24
CA ALA A 384 11.75 -16.99 -11.04
C ALA A 384 12.82 -16.51 -12.05
N ARG A 385 13.91 -17.26 -12.22
CA ARG A 385 14.92 -16.97 -13.25
C ARG A 385 14.37 -17.22 -14.65
N ARG A 386 14.83 -16.42 -15.61
CA ARG A 386 14.67 -16.70 -17.04
C ARG A 386 15.59 -17.84 -17.49
N ARG A 387 15.20 -18.59 -18.52
CA ARG A 387 16.12 -19.44 -19.31
C ARG A 387 17.23 -18.55 -19.89
N ARG A 388 18.49 -18.90 -19.66
CA ARG A 388 19.65 -18.29 -20.32
C ARG A 388 19.59 -18.61 -21.81
N ILE A 389 19.80 -17.60 -22.65
CA ILE A 389 20.12 -17.75 -24.08
C ILE A 389 21.58 -17.32 -24.24
N GLU A 390 22.35 -18.05 -25.03
CA GLU A 390 23.72 -17.63 -25.36
C GLU A 390 23.68 -16.55 -26.44
N PRO A 391 24.44 -15.43 -26.33
CA PRO A 391 24.39 -14.35 -27.32
C PRO A 391 24.64 -14.81 -28.76
N ALA A 392 25.51 -15.79 -28.95
CA ALA A 392 25.81 -16.39 -30.26
C ALA A 392 24.59 -17.08 -30.92
N ARG A 393 23.62 -17.56 -30.13
CA ARG A 393 22.44 -18.31 -30.59
C ARG A 393 21.13 -17.52 -30.47
N GLN A 394 21.19 -16.21 -30.25
CA GLN A 394 20.00 -15.39 -29.96
C GLN A 394 18.95 -15.40 -31.10
N ARG A 395 19.34 -15.73 -32.34
CA ARG A 395 18.43 -15.91 -33.49
C ARG A 395 17.83 -17.32 -33.60
N GLU A 396 18.52 -18.33 -33.09
CA GLU A 396 18.15 -19.75 -33.20
C GLU A 396 17.26 -20.18 -32.01
N GLU A 397 17.62 -19.74 -30.80
CA GLU A 397 16.92 -20.08 -29.56
C GLU A 397 15.93 -18.98 -29.10
N ALA A 398 15.45 -18.17 -30.05
CA ALA A 398 14.59 -17.02 -29.82
C ALA A 398 13.25 -17.43 -29.16
N LYS A 399 13.05 -17.03 -27.90
CA LYS A 399 11.87 -17.40 -27.08
C LYS A 399 10.57 -17.00 -27.75
N ASP A 400 9.64 -17.95 -27.86
CA ASP A 400 8.26 -17.69 -28.26
C ASP A 400 7.51 -16.83 -27.22
N ALA A 401 6.31 -16.36 -27.56
CA ALA A 401 5.52 -15.50 -26.69
C ALA A 401 5.04 -16.21 -25.41
N ALA A 402 4.75 -17.51 -25.47
CA ALA A 402 4.28 -18.30 -24.34
C ALA A 402 5.42 -18.68 -23.38
N GLU A 403 6.66 -18.88 -23.85
CA GLU A 403 7.84 -19.00 -22.98
C GLU A 403 8.02 -17.72 -22.16
N ARG A 404 7.91 -16.55 -22.79
CA ARG A 404 8.01 -15.25 -22.11
C ARG A 404 6.89 -15.06 -21.09
N MET A 405 5.64 -15.32 -21.47
CA MET A 405 4.49 -15.23 -20.57
C MET A 405 4.66 -16.12 -19.33
N ARG A 406 5.07 -17.38 -19.50
CA ARG A 406 5.37 -18.32 -18.39
C ARG A 406 6.55 -17.86 -17.51
N GLU A 407 7.52 -17.12 -18.04
CA GLU A 407 8.61 -16.53 -17.24
C GLU A 407 8.13 -15.33 -16.42
N GLU A 408 7.31 -14.48 -17.02
CA GLU A 408 6.74 -13.29 -16.39
C GLU A 408 5.71 -13.67 -15.31
N GLU A 409 4.89 -14.71 -15.53
CA GLU A 409 4.00 -15.32 -14.54
C GLU A 409 4.76 -15.84 -13.31
N ARG A 410 5.83 -16.62 -13.49
CA ARG A 410 6.66 -17.11 -12.36
C ARG A 410 7.33 -15.98 -11.59
N ALA A 411 7.79 -14.94 -12.29
CA ALA A 411 8.33 -13.74 -11.66
C ALA A 411 7.27 -12.95 -10.89
N ALA A 412 6.05 -12.80 -11.42
CA ALA A 412 4.92 -12.19 -10.73
C ALA A 412 4.51 -12.98 -9.47
N GLN A 413 4.43 -14.30 -9.56
CA GLN A 413 4.18 -15.18 -8.41
C GLN A 413 5.25 -15.00 -7.32
N ALA A 414 6.53 -14.96 -7.70
CA ALA A 414 7.62 -14.73 -6.76
C ALA A 414 7.63 -13.33 -6.13
N VAL A 415 7.14 -12.30 -6.83
CA VAL A 415 6.87 -10.98 -6.25
C VAL A 415 5.72 -11.05 -5.24
N ALA A 416 4.64 -11.80 -5.53
CA ALA A 416 3.54 -11.99 -4.59
C ALA A 416 3.97 -12.74 -3.32
N VAL A 417 4.96 -13.64 -3.40
CA VAL A 417 5.65 -14.23 -2.23
C VAL A 417 6.49 -13.16 -1.51
N ALA A 418 7.29 -12.39 -2.24
CA ALA A 418 8.14 -11.35 -1.65
C ALA A 418 7.34 -10.25 -0.91
N LEU A 419 6.11 -9.94 -1.34
CA LEU A 419 5.19 -9.03 -0.63
C LEU A 419 4.76 -9.57 0.74
N ARG A 420 4.55 -10.90 0.87
CA ARG A 420 4.23 -11.56 2.15
C ARG A 420 5.41 -11.45 3.12
N HIS A 421 6.61 -11.83 2.67
CA HIS A 421 7.85 -11.71 3.46
C HIS A 421 8.19 -10.24 3.82
N ALA A 422 7.78 -9.27 2.98
CA ALA A 422 7.89 -7.84 3.27
C ALA A 422 6.78 -7.31 4.20
N LYS A 423 5.85 -8.18 4.62
CA LYS A 423 4.72 -7.92 5.53
C LYS A 423 3.77 -6.83 4.99
N VAL A 424 3.67 -6.73 3.65
CA VAL A 424 2.77 -5.80 2.94
C VAL A 424 1.36 -6.39 2.88
N GLY A 425 0.56 -6.11 3.91
CA GLY A 425 -0.81 -6.63 4.03
C GLY A 425 -1.86 -6.04 3.07
N ALA A 426 -1.47 -5.31 2.03
CA ALA A 426 -2.38 -4.83 0.99
C ALA A 426 -2.31 -5.76 -0.22
N ARG A 427 -3.46 -6.25 -0.70
CA ARG A 427 -3.53 -7.13 -1.86
C ARG A 427 -3.08 -6.38 -3.12
N PRO A 428 -2.19 -6.96 -3.95
CA PRO A 428 -1.93 -6.45 -5.29
C PRO A 428 -3.15 -6.72 -6.18
N LEU A 429 -3.71 -5.66 -6.78
CA LEU A 429 -4.70 -5.72 -7.86
C LEU A 429 -4.03 -5.97 -9.21
N ARG A 430 -2.88 -5.31 -9.44
CA ARG A 430 -2.06 -5.48 -10.64
C ARG A 430 -0.61 -5.73 -10.25
N LEU A 431 0.04 -6.60 -11.00
CA LEU A 431 1.46 -6.92 -10.86
C LEU A 431 2.04 -7.09 -12.26
N ARG A 432 3.06 -6.30 -12.59
CA ARG A 432 3.75 -6.31 -13.88
C ARG A 432 5.25 -6.47 -13.65
N VAL A 433 5.89 -7.32 -14.44
CA VAL A 433 7.34 -7.52 -14.42
C VAL A 433 7.93 -7.28 -15.81
N GLN A 434 9.13 -6.72 -15.89
CA GLN A 434 9.82 -6.45 -17.16
C GLN A 434 11.34 -6.34 -16.98
N ARG A 435 12.09 -6.22 -18.07
CA ARG A 435 13.56 -6.10 -18.07
C ARG A 435 14.01 -4.64 -18.18
N GLU A 436 13.18 -3.83 -18.79
CA GLU A 436 13.34 -2.39 -19.02
C GLU A 436 12.95 -1.61 -17.75
N PRO A 437 13.59 -0.47 -17.47
CA PRO A 437 13.17 0.40 -16.38
C PRO A 437 11.76 0.98 -16.64
N PHE A 438 11.07 1.40 -15.59
CA PHE A 438 9.83 2.17 -15.70
C PHE A 438 10.05 3.70 -15.78
N ASP A 439 11.28 4.15 -15.55
CA ASP A 439 11.71 5.53 -15.69
C ASP A 439 12.64 5.65 -16.90
N ALA A 440 12.51 6.73 -17.68
CA ALA A 440 13.28 6.97 -18.89
C ALA A 440 14.80 7.13 -18.64
N ARG A 441 15.21 7.41 -17.40
CA ARG A 441 16.62 7.55 -16.98
C ARG A 441 17.14 6.34 -16.19
N GLY A 442 16.33 5.29 -16.04
CA GLY A 442 16.73 4.07 -15.32
C GLY A 442 17.70 3.18 -16.10
N ASP A 443 18.40 2.31 -15.38
CA ASP A 443 19.20 1.21 -15.95
C ASP A 443 18.32 -0.03 -16.21
N ARG A 444 18.66 -0.87 -17.20
CA ARG A 444 17.96 -2.16 -17.44
C ARG A 444 18.33 -3.20 -16.38
N ALA A 445 17.42 -4.13 -16.10
CA ALA A 445 17.51 -5.08 -14.99
C ALA A 445 18.80 -5.93 -14.98
N GLU A 446 19.36 -6.26 -16.14
CA GLU A 446 20.60 -7.05 -16.21
C GLU A 446 21.83 -6.32 -15.65
N VAL A 447 21.86 -4.99 -15.69
CA VAL A 447 23.02 -4.18 -15.29
C VAL A 447 23.24 -4.23 -13.77
N PHE A 448 22.16 -4.42 -13.00
CA PHE A 448 22.22 -4.57 -11.54
C PHE A 448 22.82 -5.92 -11.07
N ALA A 449 23.28 -6.78 -11.98
CA ALA A 449 23.97 -8.03 -11.64
C ALA A 449 25.46 -7.82 -11.31
N ASP A 450 26.06 -6.77 -11.88
CA ASP A 450 27.50 -6.54 -11.85
C ASP A 450 28.03 -6.46 -10.40
N ASN A 451 29.06 -7.25 -10.09
CA ASN A 451 29.65 -7.41 -8.76
C ASN A 451 28.67 -7.89 -7.65
N THR A 452 27.57 -8.56 -8.00
CA THR A 452 26.61 -9.12 -7.02
C THR A 452 26.58 -10.66 -7.02
N ARG A 453 25.99 -11.26 -5.98
CA ARG A 453 25.70 -12.71 -5.95
C ARG A 453 24.50 -13.14 -6.81
N PHE A 454 23.87 -12.22 -7.54
CA PHE A 454 22.62 -12.47 -8.27
C PHE A 454 22.84 -12.56 -9.78
N ARG A 455 22.48 -13.71 -10.36
CA ARG A 455 22.46 -13.92 -11.81
C ARG A 455 21.49 -12.93 -12.47
N LYS A 456 21.90 -12.29 -13.57
CA LYS A 456 21.08 -11.30 -14.30
C LYS A 456 19.71 -11.82 -14.71
N GLU A 457 19.58 -13.12 -14.96
CA GLU A 457 18.33 -13.81 -15.30
C GLU A 457 17.28 -13.78 -14.17
N ARG A 458 17.67 -13.41 -12.94
CA ARG A 458 16.80 -13.29 -11.75
C ARG A 458 16.40 -11.85 -11.39
N LEU A 459 17.07 -10.86 -11.96
CA LEU A 459 16.79 -9.44 -11.70
C LEU A 459 15.64 -8.98 -12.57
N TRP A 460 14.61 -8.36 -12.01
CA TRP A 460 13.47 -7.84 -12.76
C TRP A 460 13.10 -6.43 -12.29
N HIS A 461 12.63 -5.59 -13.19
CA HIS A 461 11.82 -4.44 -12.77
C HIS A 461 10.39 -4.91 -12.49
N VAL A 462 9.82 -4.41 -11.41
CA VAL A 462 8.50 -4.77 -10.89
C VAL A 462 7.67 -3.51 -10.69
N GLU A 463 6.44 -3.54 -11.20
CA GLU A 463 5.38 -2.58 -10.88
C GLU A 463 4.24 -3.31 -10.17
N ILE A 464 3.71 -2.69 -9.11
CA ILE A 464 2.67 -3.27 -8.26
C ILE A 464 1.63 -2.19 -7.99
N GLU A 465 0.35 -2.51 -8.21
CA GLU A 465 -0.78 -1.67 -7.81
C GLU A 465 -1.58 -2.35 -6.71
N PHE A 466 -1.78 -1.66 -5.59
CA PHE A 466 -2.46 -2.19 -4.39
C PHE A 466 -3.92 -1.71 -4.27
N GLU A 467 -4.76 -2.57 -3.68
CA GLU A 467 -6.18 -2.30 -3.38
C GLU A 467 -6.41 -1.06 -2.49
N ARG A 468 -5.41 -0.73 -1.67
CA ARG A 468 -5.33 0.38 -0.72
C ARG A 468 -3.93 0.97 -0.73
N PRO A 469 -3.75 2.28 -0.45
CA PRO A 469 -2.43 2.89 -0.38
C PRO A 469 -1.50 2.16 0.60
N VAL A 470 -0.25 1.96 0.19
CA VAL A 470 0.83 1.40 1.01
C VAL A 470 1.86 2.51 1.25
N THR A 471 2.47 2.51 2.43
CA THR A 471 3.47 3.49 2.89
C THR A 471 4.86 2.83 2.88
N GLY A 472 5.87 3.52 2.34
CA GLY A 472 7.20 2.94 2.07
C GLY A 472 8.31 3.25 3.09
N PRO A 473 9.60 3.09 2.70
CA PRO A 473 10.05 2.54 1.42
C PRO A 473 9.70 1.05 1.30
N LEU A 474 9.38 0.60 0.08
CA LEU A 474 9.22 -0.83 -0.21
C LEU A 474 10.52 -1.38 -0.80
N LEU A 475 11.02 -2.48 -0.25
CA LEU A 475 12.16 -3.23 -0.79
C LEU A 475 11.80 -4.72 -0.93
N LEU A 476 11.94 -5.27 -2.13
CA LEU A 476 11.48 -6.62 -2.47
C LEU A 476 12.58 -7.51 -3.08
N GLY A 477 12.40 -8.82 -2.94
CA GLY A 477 13.36 -9.83 -3.41
C GLY A 477 14.55 -10.04 -2.46
N ASP A 478 15.46 -10.93 -2.85
CA ASP A 478 16.60 -11.39 -2.05
C ASP A 478 17.69 -10.30 -1.91
N GLY A 479 17.68 -9.32 -2.81
CA GLY A 479 18.59 -8.19 -2.84
C GLY A 479 18.22 -7.02 -1.91
N ARG A 480 17.13 -7.13 -1.15
CA ARG A 480 16.59 -6.06 -0.26
C ARG A 480 17.52 -5.61 0.87
N PHE A 481 18.58 -6.37 1.16
CA PHE A 481 19.64 -6.03 2.12
C PHE A 481 20.95 -5.56 1.44
N LEU A 482 20.95 -5.46 0.11
CA LEU A 482 22.11 -5.25 -0.77
C LEU A 482 21.83 -4.16 -1.82
N GLY A 483 21.02 -3.15 -1.48
CA GLY A 483 20.70 -2.00 -2.34
C GLY A 483 19.81 -2.28 -3.56
N LEU A 484 19.32 -3.51 -3.73
CA LEU A 484 18.50 -3.95 -4.85
C LEU A 484 17.02 -4.08 -4.47
N GLY A 485 16.15 -3.99 -5.48
CA GLY A 485 14.71 -4.14 -5.33
C GLY A 485 14.01 -3.00 -4.58
N LEU A 486 14.60 -1.80 -4.51
CA LEU A 486 13.94 -0.61 -3.96
C LEU A 486 12.87 -0.10 -4.93
N LEU A 487 11.65 0.05 -4.42
CA LEU A 487 10.55 0.68 -5.13
C LEU A 487 10.32 2.12 -4.64
N ALA A 488 9.99 3.02 -5.58
CA ALA A 488 9.42 4.33 -5.31
C ALA A 488 7.90 4.33 -5.60
N PRO A 489 7.14 5.28 -5.03
CA PRO A 489 5.80 5.61 -5.51
C PRO A 489 5.81 5.90 -7.00
N GLY A 490 4.97 5.18 -7.74
CA GLY A 490 4.64 5.52 -9.12
C GLY A 490 3.25 6.13 -9.20
N HIS A 491 3.00 6.87 -10.26
CA HIS A 491 1.71 6.72 -10.93
C HIS A 491 1.66 5.29 -11.47
N ALA A 492 0.47 4.67 -11.54
CA ALA A 492 0.29 3.38 -12.22
C ALA A 492 0.94 3.43 -13.61
N SER A 493 1.38 2.29 -14.18
CA SER A 493 1.49 2.27 -15.65
C SER A 493 0.10 2.60 -16.13
N ARG A 494 -0.02 3.64 -16.96
CA ARG A 494 -1.31 4.18 -17.36
C ARG A 494 -2.02 3.12 -18.22
N ASP A 495 -2.63 2.14 -17.58
CA ASP A 495 -3.87 1.49 -18.01
C ASP A 495 -4.90 1.77 -16.90
N GLU A 496 -4.83 2.98 -16.33
CA GLU A 496 -6.00 3.75 -15.91
C GLU A 496 -7.19 3.34 -16.81
N PHE A 497 -8.25 2.70 -16.28
CA PHE A 497 -9.63 2.79 -16.81
C PHE A 497 -10.73 1.93 -16.15
N VAL A 498 -10.42 1.11 -15.14
CA VAL A 498 -11.47 0.39 -14.41
C VAL A 498 -12.24 1.35 -13.50
N HIS A 499 -13.57 1.32 -13.58
CA HIS A 499 -14.46 1.97 -12.62
C HIS A 499 -14.47 1.18 -11.31
N GLU A 500 -13.84 1.69 -10.24
CA GLU A 500 -14.39 1.63 -8.86
C GLU A 500 -13.59 2.54 -7.89
N PRO A 501 -14.14 2.93 -6.72
CA PRO A 501 -13.68 4.11 -6.00
C PRO A 501 -12.48 3.87 -5.07
N ALA A 502 -11.39 4.60 -5.32
CA ALA A 502 -10.32 4.77 -4.33
C ALA A 502 -10.83 5.50 -3.08
N LYS A 503 -10.92 4.81 -1.94
CA LYS A 503 -11.12 5.45 -0.63
C LYS A 503 -9.90 6.32 -0.26
N ALA A 504 -10.19 7.43 0.40
CA ALA A 504 -9.38 8.65 0.36
C ALA A 504 -8.08 8.63 1.19
N SER A 505 -7.13 9.47 0.77
CA SER A 505 -6.23 10.21 1.66
C SER A 505 -6.50 11.73 1.51
N THR A 506 -5.94 12.56 2.40
CA THR A 506 -6.45 13.90 2.72
C THR A 506 -6.18 14.99 1.68
N ALA A 507 -7.10 15.16 0.72
CA ALA A 507 -7.28 16.40 -0.05
C ALA A 507 -8.74 16.65 -0.52
N GLY A 508 -9.74 16.15 0.20
CA GLY A 508 -11.16 16.55 0.09
C GLY A 508 -11.95 16.08 -1.15
N LEU A 509 -11.30 15.76 -2.28
CA LEU A 509 -11.99 15.33 -3.51
C LEU A 509 -11.59 13.91 -3.94
N ARG A 510 -12.57 13.13 -4.42
CA ARG A 510 -12.31 11.85 -5.09
C ARG A 510 -11.63 12.13 -6.44
N ALA A 511 -10.52 11.43 -6.71
CA ALA A 511 -9.91 11.42 -8.04
C ALA A 511 -10.87 10.75 -9.03
N ALA A 512 -11.52 11.58 -9.87
CA ALA A 512 -12.45 11.13 -10.90
C ALA A 512 -11.71 10.74 -12.19
N PRO A 513 -12.26 9.83 -13.01
CA PRO A 513 -11.57 9.33 -14.19
C PRO A 513 -11.46 10.42 -15.27
N ALA A 514 -10.34 10.42 -16.01
CA ALA A 514 -10.06 11.37 -17.09
C ALA A 514 -10.89 11.15 -18.37
N ALA A 515 -11.73 10.11 -18.42
CA ALA A 515 -12.73 9.87 -19.45
C ALA A 515 -13.80 8.92 -18.91
N PHE A 516 -14.99 8.97 -19.50
CA PHE A 516 -16.17 8.21 -19.10
C PHE A 516 -16.72 7.49 -20.34
N ALA A 517 -17.00 6.20 -20.23
CA ALA A 517 -17.51 5.39 -21.34
C ALA A 517 -18.89 4.81 -21.01
N PHE A 518 -19.80 4.85 -21.99
CA PHE A 518 -21.15 4.34 -21.90
C PHE A 518 -21.42 3.44 -23.12
N GLU A 519 -21.89 2.23 -22.87
CA GLU A 519 -22.44 1.37 -23.92
C GLU A 519 -23.91 1.71 -24.14
N ILE A 520 -24.30 1.91 -25.39
CA ILE A 520 -25.70 2.00 -25.80
C ILE A 520 -26.25 0.58 -25.89
N THR A 521 -27.13 0.23 -24.95
CA THR A 521 -27.70 -1.14 -24.85
C THR A 521 -28.99 -1.31 -25.63
N ALA A 522 -29.71 -0.21 -25.94
CA ALA A 522 -30.91 -0.22 -26.77
C ALA A 522 -31.21 1.17 -27.37
N GLY A 523 -32.06 1.20 -28.41
CA GLY A 523 -32.72 2.43 -28.89
C GLY A 523 -31.93 3.28 -29.88
N LEU A 524 -30.76 2.82 -30.34
CA LEU A 524 -29.99 3.47 -31.42
C LEU A 524 -30.66 3.23 -32.77
N SER A 525 -30.88 4.29 -33.55
CA SER A 525 -31.38 4.21 -34.92
C SER A 525 -30.27 3.86 -35.91
N GLU A 526 -30.60 3.02 -36.89
CA GLU A 526 -29.68 2.64 -37.97
C GLU A 526 -29.22 3.87 -38.78
N GLY A 527 -27.94 3.91 -39.15
CA GLY A 527 -27.36 5.02 -39.93
C GLY A 527 -27.13 6.34 -39.17
N ALA A 528 -27.26 6.36 -37.84
CA ALA A 528 -27.03 7.56 -37.02
C ALA A 528 -25.63 8.21 -37.20
N ASP A 529 -25.58 9.54 -37.39
CA ASP A 529 -24.33 10.31 -37.51
C ASP A 529 -23.53 10.29 -36.18
N PRO A 530 -22.28 9.79 -36.14
CA PRO A 530 -21.40 9.86 -34.98
C PRO A 530 -21.26 11.29 -34.41
N LEU A 531 -21.32 12.32 -35.25
CA LEU A 531 -21.24 13.72 -34.82
C LEU A 531 -22.57 14.22 -34.23
N GLU A 532 -23.74 13.72 -34.66
CA GLU A 532 -25.01 14.01 -33.97
C GLU A 532 -25.05 13.34 -32.59
N LEU A 533 -24.58 12.10 -32.48
CA LEU A 533 -24.42 11.38 -31.21
C LEU A 533 -23.47 12.12 -30.25
N ALA A 534 -22.30 12.55 -30.72
CA ALA A 534 -21.36 13.37 -29.94
C ALA A 534 -21.97 14.70 -29.49
N ARG A 535 -22.69 15.41 -30.36
CA ARG A 535 -23.41 16.66 -30.01
C ARG A 535 -24.51 16.42 -28.99
N ALA A 536 -25.25 15.30 -29.08
CA ALA A 536 -26.29 14.93 -28.14
C ALA A 536 -25.69 14.63 -26.75
N LEU A 537 -24.63 13.83 -26.70
CA LEU A 537 -23.87 13.52 -25.48
C LEU A 537 -23.37 14.81 -24.81
N ARG A 538 -22.75 15.72 -25.57
CA ARG A 538 -22.30 17.03 -25.05
C ARG A 538 -23.43 17.84 -24.44
N ARG A 539 -24.58 17.96 -25.11
CA ARG A 539 -25.75 18.70 -24.57
C ARG A 539 -26.27 18.08 -23.28
N ALA A 540 -26.38 16.75 -23.21
CA ALA A 540 -26.85 16.07 -22.01
C ALA A 540 -25.88 16.24 -20.84
N VAL A 541 -24.57 16.12 -21.08
CA VAL A 541 -23.53 16.32 -20.05
C VAL A 541 -23.52 17.76 -19.55
N MET A 542 -23.60 18.75 -20.44
CA MET A 542 -23.73 20.17 -20.05
C MET A 542 -24.97 20.41 -19.16
N ALA A 543 -26.13 19.88 -19.54
CA ALA A 543 -27.36 20.02 -18.76
C ALA A 543 -27.25 19.35 -17.38
N ARG A 544 -26.72 18.12 -17.32
CA ARG A 544 -26.52 17.40 -16.05
C ARG A 544 -25.51 18.08 -15.13
N VAL A 545 -24.46 18.70 -15.68
CA VAL A 545 -23.52 19.52 -14.89
C VAL A 545 -24.17 20.81 -14.41
N GLN A 546 -25.01 21.47 -15.23
CA GLN A 546 -25.73 22.69 -14.81
C GLN A 546 -26.65 22.45 -13.60
N MET A 547 -27.22 21.25 -13.48
CA MET A 547 -28.00 20.80 -12.31
C MET A 547 -27.15 20.60 -11.03
N THR A 548 -25.83 20.79 -11.08
CA THR A 548 -24.89 20.69 -9.94
C THR A 548 -24.18 22.01 -9.62
N LEU A 549 -24.76 23.14 -10.07
CA LEU A 549 -24.13 24.47 -10.06
C LEU A 549 -24.93 25.58 -9.38
N ASP A 550 -26.14 25.33 -8.88
CA ASP A 550 -26.96 26.29 -8.12
C ASP A 550 -27.00 27.69 -8.79
N ASP A 551 -27.51 27.71 -10.03
CA ASP A 551 -27.59 28.86 -10.96
C ASP A 551 -26.24 29.51 -11.38
N ALA A 552 -25.09 29.02 -10.92
CA ALA A 552 -23.80 29.49 -11.42
C ALA A 552 -23.57 29.08 -12.91
N PRO A 553 -22.90 29.91 -13.72
CA PRO A 553 -22.68 29.64 -15.15
C PRO A 553 -21.74 28.45 -15.38
N LEU A 554 -22.06 27.61 -16.38
CA LEU A 554 -21.23 26.49 -16.82
C LEU A 554 -19.77 26.91 -17.15
N PRO A 555 -18.75 26.40 -16.43
CA PRO A 555 -17.35 26.73 -16.69
C PRO A 555 -16.88 26.37 -18.12
N PRO A 556 -15.90 27.09 -18.69
CA PRO A 556 -15.34 26.82 -20.03
C PRO A 556 -14.94 25.36 -20.25
N PHE A 557 -14.43 24.66 -19.22
CA PHE A 557 -14.11 23.23 -19.25
C PHE A 557 -15.25 22.33 -19.75
N PHE A 558 -16.51 22.70 -19.47
CA PHE A 558 -17.70 21.95 -19.89
C PHE A 558 -18.36 22.56 -21.14
N SER A 559 -18.39 23.90 -21.24
CA SER A 559 -19.09 24.61 -22.30
C SER A 559 -18.24 24.78 -23.57
N GLY A 560 -16.92 24.84 -23.47
CA GLY A 560 -16.01 25.29 -24.54
C GLY A 560 -16.13 26.78 -24.90
N HIS A 561 -16.83 27.56 -24.08
CA HIS A 561 -17.13 28.98 -24.33
C HIS A 561 -16.78 29.81 -23.08
N ALA A 562 -16.33 31.04 -23.32
CA ALA A 562 -16.10 32.03 -22.27
C ALA A 562 -17.42 32.60 -21.74
N ILE A 563 -17.35 33.39 -20.66
CA ILE A 563 -18.52 33.99 -19.98
C ILE A 563 -19.30 34.94 -20.91
N ASP A 564 -18.65 35.54 -21.91
CA ASP A 564 -19.28 36.39 -22.93
C ASP A 564 -19.96 35.61 -24.07
N GLY A 565 -20.02 34.28 -23.97
CA GLY A 565 -20.62 33.39 -24.97
C GLY A 565 -19.77 33.13 -26.21
N LYS A 566 -18.56 33.69 -26.33
CA LYS A 566 -17.65 33.38 -27.44
C LYS A 566 -16.95 32.03 -27.22
N PRO A 567 -16.57 31.30 -28.28
CA PRO A 567 -15.71 30.12 -28.15
C PRO A 567 -14.42 30.48 -27.42
N ALA A 568 -14.02 29.68 -26.44
CA ALA A 568 -12.84 29.99 -25.63
C ALA A 568 -11.55 29.89 -26.47
N GLN A 569 -10.65 30.86 -26.30
CA GLN A 569 -9.51 31.07 -27.22
C GLN A 569 -8.14 30.77 -26.62
N ASN A 570 -8.01 30.70 -25.29
CA ASN A 570 -6.72 30.40 -24.66
C ASN A 570 -6.45 28.89 -24.69
N PRO A 571 -5.18 28.44 -24.84
CA PRO A 571 -4.82 27.03 -24.67
C PRO A 571 -5.17 26.46 -23.28
N GLU A 572 -5.29 27.33 -22.27
CA GLU A 572 -5.66 26.98 -20.90
C GLU A 572 -7.18 26.75 -20.73
N ASP A 573 -8.03 27.28 -21.62
CA ASP A 573 -9.48 27.03 -21.66
C ASP A 573 -9.84 25.69 -22.33
N ALA A 574 -8.96 24.70 -22.17
CA ALA A 574 -9.15 23.38 -22.76
C ALA A 574 -10.37 22.68 -22.12
N HIS A 575 -11.19 22.05 -22.96
CA HIS A 575 -12.52 21.54 -22.58
C HIS A 575 -12.77 20.11 -23.03
N LEU A 576 -13.82 19.51 -22.46
CA LEU A 576 -14.24 18.13 -22.72
C LEU A 576 -14.48 17.88 -24.22
N ALA A 577 -14.06 16.71 -24.68
CA ALA A 577 -14.39 16.18 -26.00
C ALA A 577 -15.35 14.99 -25.90
N PHE A 578 -16.15 14.78 -26.94
CA PHE A 578 -17.28 13.85 -26.94
C PHE A 578 -17.27 13.03 -28.23
N PHE A 579 -17.39 11.71 -28.13
CA PHE A 579 -17.26 10.79 -29.26
C PHE A 579 -18.29 9.67 -29.25
N PHE A 580 -18.54 9.12 -30.43
CA PHE A 580 -19.14 7.80 -30.63
C PHE A 580 -18.07 6.86 -31.23
N VAL A 581 -17.99 5.64 -30.71
CA VAL A 581 -16.88 4.69 -30.87
C VAL A 581 -17.43 3.29 -31.15
N GLY A 582 -16.80 2.58 -32.10
CA GLY A 582 -17.25 1.24 -32.49
C GLY A 582 -18.68 1.25 -33.08
N PRO A 583 -19.55 0.29 -32.70
CA PRO A 583 -20.97 0.25 -33.07
C PRO A 583 -21.92 0.78 -31.98
N SER A 584 -21.47 0.97 -30.75
CA SER A 584 -22.36 1.15 -29.58
C SER A 584 -21.82 2.06 -28.46
N HIS A 585 -20.58 2.53 -28.51
CA HIS A 585 -19.97 3.20 -27.34
C HIS A 585 -19.96 4.73 -27.46
N LEU A 586 -20.29 5.42 -26.37
CA LEU A 586 -20.21 6.87 -26.21
C LEU A 586 -19.11 7.20 -25.21
N VAL A 587 -18.22 8.14 -25.54
CA VAL A 587 -17.05 8.46 -24.71
C VAL A 587 -16.93 9.97 -24.51
N ILE A 588 -16.78 10.38 -23.25
CA ILE A 588 -16.42 11.75 -22.84
C ILE A 588 -14.93 11.72 -22.46
N MET A 589 -14.08 12.56 -23.06
CA MET A 589 -12.63 12.63 -22.74
C MET A 589 -12.24 14.00 -22.20
N ALA A 590 -11.36 14.01 -21.19
CA ALA A 590 -10.79 15.22 -20.62
C ALA A 590 -9.67 15.81 -21.49
N PRO A 591 -9.49 17.14 -21.53
CA PRO A 591 -8.49 17.80 -22.39
C PRO A 591 -7.04 17.37 -22.13
N HIS A 592 -6.60 17.27 -20.87
CA HIS A 592 -5.24 16.82 -20.53
C HIS A 592 -4.87 15.43 -21.12
N LEU A 593 -5.87 14.54 -21.31
CA LEU A 593 -5.70 13.24 -21.96
C LEU A 593 -5.37 13.38 -23.47
N LEU A 594 -5.96 14.37 -24.14
CA LEU A 594 -5.80 14.65 -25.57
C LEU A 594 -4.54 15.48 -25.87
N ASP A 595 -4.19 16.35 -24.92
CA ASP A 595 -3.01 17.23 -24.94
C ASP A 595 -1.78 16.56 -24.27
N ARG A 596 -1.92 15.30 -23.81
CA ARG A 596 -0.86 14.41 -23.28
C ARG A 596 -0.09 14.93 -22.04
N ARG A 597 -0.70 15.83 -21.29
CA ARG A 597 -0.15 16.48 -20.09
C ARG A 597 -0.79 15.95 -18.80
N GLU A 598 -0.26 16.36 -17.65
CA GLU A 598 -0.93 16.15 -16.37
C GLU A 598 -2.16 17.09 -16.21
N PRO A 599 -3.19 16.67 -15.44
CA PRO A 599 -4.33 17.52 -15.12
C PRO A 599 -3.97 18.59 -14.09
N THR A 600 -4.44 19.82 -14.32
CA THR A 600 -4.37 20.89 -13.33
C THR A 600 -5.28 20.60 -12.13
N ALA A 601 -5.00 21.22 -10.99
CA ALA A 601 -5.86 21.15 -9.81
C ALA A 601 -7.29 21.67 -10.06
N GLN A 602 -7.50 22.51 -11.08
CA GLN A 602 -8.82 22.96 -11.52
C GLN A 602 -9.55 21.89 -12.34
N GLU A 603 -8.87 21.25 -13.29
CA GLU A 603 -9.44 20.12 -14.04
C GLU A 603 -9.83 18.98 -13.09
N LEU A 604 -9.02 18.66 -12.08
CA LEU A 604 -9.37 17.64 -11.07
C LEU A 604 -10.70 17.98 -10.35
N ARG A 605 -10.92 19.23 -9.94
CA ARG A 605 -12.20 19.67 -9.36
C ARG A 605 -13.36 19.53 -10.34
N HIS A 606 -13.16 19.91 -11.60
CA HIS A 606 -14.19 19.78 -12.64
C HIS A 606 -14.50 18.32 -12.99
N LEU A 607 -13.51 17.42 -12.95
CA LEU A 607 -13.69 15.98 -13.15
C LEU A 607 -14.48 15.34 -12.01
N THR A 608 -14.24 15.75 -10.75
CA THR A 608 -15.05 15.28 -9.62
C THR A 608 -16.51 15.72 -9.76
N ARG A 609 -16.77 16.96 -10.21
CA ARG A 609 -18.14 17.42 -10.54
C ARG A 609 -18.73 16.65 -11.73
N LEU A 610 -17.94 16.40 -12.78
CA LEU A 610 -18.37 15.61 -13.94
C LEU A 610 -18.80 14.19 -13.53
N ALA A 611 -18.01 13.52 -12.68
CA ALA A 611 -18.32 12.18 -12.19
C ALA A 611 -19.66 12.14 -11.42
N GLY A 612 -19.92 13.12 -10.56
CA GLY A 612 -21.24 13.24 -9.89
C GLY A 612 -22.37 13.55 -10.88
N ALA A 613 -22.14 14.41 -11.86
CA ALA A 613 -23.15 14.75 -12.87
C ALA A 613 -23.51 13.59 -13.81
N VAL A 614 -22.55 12.71 -14.16
CA VAL A 614 -22.82 11.53 -15.02
C VAL A 614 -23.10 10.24 -14.24
N ASP A 615 -23.10 10.28 -12.92
CA ASP A 615 -23.63 9.17 -12.10
C ASP A 615 -25.13 8.97 -12.39
N GLY A 616 -25.60 7.73 -12.46
CA GLY A 616 -26.96 7.39 -12.87
C GLY A 616 -27.36 7.86 -14.28
N PHE A 617 -26.42 8.11 -15.20
CA PHE A 617 -26.71 8.55 -16.57
C PHE A 617 -27.10 7.36 -17.48
N VAL A 618 -28.35 6.91 -17.34
CA VAL A 618 -28.90 5.71 -18.01
C VAL A 618 -29.71 5.96 -19.30
N GLU A 619 -29.96 7.22 -19.67
CA GLU A 619 -30.72 7.59 -20.88
C GLU A 619 -30.09 8.81 -21.59
N LEU A 620 -29.92 8.71 -22.92
CA LEU A 620 -29.59 9.85 -23.79
C LEU A 620 -30.64 10.02 -24.89
N ARG A 621 -31.25 11.21 -24.99
CA ARG A 621 -32.15 11.59 -26.09
C ARG A 621 -31.34 12.20 -27.23
N ALA A 622 -31.13 11.43 -28.29
CA ALA A 622 -30.27 11.77 -29.42
C ALA A 622 -31.03 12.29 -30.66
N GLY A 623 -32.31 12.65 -30.51
CA GLY A 623 -33.12 13.17 -31.62
C GLY A 623 -33.40 12.09 -32.65
N ARG A 624 -33.01 12.31 -33.92
CA ARG A 624 -33.17 11.33 -35.01
C ARG A 624 -32.39 10.03 -34.80
N ALA A 625 -31.32 10.05 -33.99
CA ALA A 625 -30.58 8.85 -33.63
C ALA A 625 -31.23 8.01 -32.51
N GLY A 626 -32.36 8.47 -31.94
CA GLY A 626 -33.20 7.69 -31.03
C GLY A 626 -33.17 8.11 -29.55
N ARG A 627 -33.79 7.28 -28.71
CA ARG A 627 -33.80 7.37 -27.23
C ARG A 627 -32.95 6.22 -26.71
N LEU A 628 -31.69 6.52 -26.43
CA LEU A 628 -30.64 5.55 -26.15
C LEU A 628 -30.69 5.13 -24.69
N ALA A 629 -30.77 3.83 -24.41
CA ALA A 629 -30.50 3.28 -23.09
C ALA A 629 -28.99 3.12 -22.92
N LEU A 630 -28.45 3.55 -21.78
CA LEU A 630 -27.00 3.58 -21.51
C LEU A 630 -26.62 2.72 -20.29
N ALA A 631 -25.51 1.98 -20.42
CA ALA A 631 -24.82 1.34 -19.32
C ALA A 631 -23.39 1.89 -19.20
N ALA A 632 -22.96 2.28 -17.99
CA ALA A 632 -21.57 2.70 -17.76
C ALA A 632 -20.61 1.51 -17.91
N ARG A 633 -19.44 1.75 -18.51
CA ARG A 633 -18.40 0.73 -18.78
C ARG A 633 -17.00 1.24 -18.46
N SER A 634 -16.10 0.33 -18.10
CA SER A 634 -14.65 0.57 -18.15
C SER A 634 -14.18 0.73 -19.60
N ARG A 635 -13.11 1.52 -19.83
CA ARG A 635 -12.61 1.78 -21.20
C ARG A 635 -12.01 0.56 -21.89
N THR A 636 -11.85 -0.57 -21.19
CA THR A 636 -11.55 -1.88 -21.78
C THR A 636 -12.61 -2.36 -22.78
N SER A 637 -13.78 -1.71 -22.82
CA SER A 637 -14.78 -1.89 -23.88
C SER A 637 -14.47 -1.17 -25.21
N VAL A 638 -13.43 -0.32 -25.24
CA VAL A 638 -13.03 0.53 -26.38
C VAL A 638 -11.51 0.51 -26.61
N ASP A 639 -10.87 -0.64 -26.42
CA ASP A 639 -9.41 -0.84 -26.51
C ASP A 639 -8.77 -0.25 -27.78
N ALA A 640 -9.44 -0.33 -28.93
CA ALA A 640 -8.95 0.21 -30.20
C ALA A 640 -8.73 1.75 -30.20
N VAL A 641 -9.26 2.49 -29.22
CA VAL A 641 -8.96 3.92 -29.02
C VAL A 641 -7.72 4.13 -28.13
N TYR A 642 -7.40 3.19 -27.23
CA TYR A 642 -6.47 3.41 -26.12
C TYR A 642 -5.22 2.53 -26.11
N ALA A 643 -5.15 1.56 -27.03
CA ALA A 643 -4.00 0.72 -27.32
C ALA A 643 -2.77 1.52 -27.82
N THR A 644 -1.66 0.82 -28.02
CA THR A 644 -0.41 1.36 -28.56
C THR A 644 -0.13 0.73 -29.91
N SER A 645 -0.03 1.55 -30.96
CA SER A 645 0.10 1.07 -32.35
C SER A 645 1.00 1.98 -33.19
N LEU A 646 1.67 1.40 -34.17
CA LEU A 646 2.32 2.13 -35.27
C LEU A 646 1.27 2.73 -36.22
N ARG A 647 0.15 2.04 -36.44
CA ARG A 647 -0.88 2.37 -37.44
C ARG A 647 -2.21 2.78 -36.82
N TRP A 648 -2.77 3.85 -37.35
CA TRP A 648 -4.00 4.48 -36.88
C TRP A 648 -4.86 4.94 -38.06
N ILE A 649 -6.17 4.71 -38.00
CA ILE A 649 -7.14 5.14 -39.02
C ILE A 649 -8.22 6.04 -38.41
N SER A 650 -8.61 7.10 -39.12
CA SER A 650 -9.63 8.05 -38.66
C SER A 650 -11.01 7.38 -38.64
N ARG A 651 -11.60 7.21 -37.45
CA ARG A 651 -12.98 6.72 -37.28
C ARG A 651 -14.02 7.83 -37.49
N THR A 652 -13.63 9.10 -37.31
CA THR A 652 -14.44 10.27 -37.69
C THR A 652 -13.59 11.28 -38.47
N PRO A 653 -14.17 12.06 -39.41
CA PRO A 653 -13.40 12.87 -40.34
C PRO A 653 -12.46 13.87 -39.65
N TYR A 654 -11.21 13.91 -40.09
CA TYR A 654 -10.25 14.93 -39.69
C TYR A 654 -10.60 16.26 -40.37
N GLN A 655 -10.74 17.33 -39.61
CA GLN A 655 -10.96 18.70 -40.12
C GLN A 655 -9.68 19.53 -39.96
N VAL A 656 -9.24 20.22 -41.01
CA VAL A 656 -8.05 21.08 -40.94
C VAL A 656 -8.22 22.25 -39.96
N HIS A 657 -7.14 22.62 -39.27
CA HIS A 657 -7.08 23.79 -38.38
C HIS A 657 -7.15 25.10 -39.16
N ARG A 658 -6.42 25.19 -40.28
CA ARG A 658 -6.39 26.33 -41.20
C ARG A 658 -6.38 25.85 -42.66
N HIS A 659 -6.94 26.65 -43.57
CA HIS A 659 -6.76 26.42 -45.00
C HIS A 659 -5.35 26.85 -45.41
N ALA A 660 -4.52 25.88 -45.79
CA ALA A 660 -3.21 26.13 -46.39
C ALA A 660 -3.31 26.19 -47.92
N HIS A 661 -2.50 27.04 -48.55
CA HIS A 661 -2.28 27.01 -50.00
C HIS A 661 -1.35 25.84 -50.34
N ALA A 662 -1.92 24.72 -50.78
CA ALA A 662 -1.20 23.54 -51.30
C ALA A 662 -1.66 23.25 -52.73
N LYS A 663 -0.93 22.40 -53.47
CA LYS A 663 -1.26 22.06 -54.87
C LYS A 663 -2.43 21.08 -54.98
N SER A 664 -2.73 20.36 -53.90
CA SER A 664 -3.91 19.50 -53.81
C SER A 664 -4.53 19.49 -52.41
N ALA A 665 -5.80 19.07 -52.32
CA ALA A 665 -6.47 18.85 -51.04
C ALA A 665 -5.79 17.75 -50.19
N SER A 666 -5.16 16.76 -50.83
CA SER A 666 -4.40 15.70 -50.15
C SER A 666 -3.14 16.25 -49.48
N GLU A 667 -2.36 17.08 -50.20
CA GLU A 667 -1.20 17.78 -49.63
C GLU A 667 -1.59 18.66 -48.43
N ALA A 668 -2.71 19.40 -48.53
CA ALA A 668 -3.19 20.26 -47.45
C ALA A 668 -3.56 19.47 -46.18
N LEU A 669 -4.24 18.34 -46.32
CA LEU A 669 -4.58 17.44 -45.21
C LEU A 669 -3.32 16.85 -44.57
N THR A 670 -2.40 16.32 -45.39
CA THR A 670 -1.13 15.74 -44.93
C THR A 670 -0.26 16.76 -44.18
N ALA A 671 -0.16 17.99 -44.68
CA ALA A 671 0.62 19.04 -44.03
C ALA A 671 0.03 19.45 -42.67
N ASP A 672 -1.29 19.64 -42.57
CA ASP A 672 -1.93 20.09 -41.33
C ASP A 672 -1.98 18.98 -40.26
N VAL A 673 -2.19 17.72 -40.64
CA VAL A 673 -2.16 16.59 -39.66
C VAL A 673 -0.75 16.31 -39.15
N GLN A 674 0.28 16.40 -40.01
CA GLN A 674 1.68 16.31 -39.55
C GLN A 674 2.03 17.46 -38.60
N ALA A 675 1.57 18.68 -38.89
CA ALA A 675 1.74 19.83 -37.99
C ALA A 675 0.97 19.65 -36.67
N ASP A 676 -0.22 19.06 -36.67
CA ASP A 676 -0.98 18.81 -35.44
C ASP A 676 -0.37 17.71 -34.57
N CYS A 677 0.25 16.68 -35.16
CA CYS A 677 1.06 15.72 -34.44
C CYS A 677 2.25 16.41 -33.74
N LEU A 678 3.05 17.18 -34.49
CA LEU A 678 4.23 17.85 -33.95
C LEU A 678 3.90 18.86 -32.83
N ARG A 679 2.79 19.61 -32.95
CA ARG A 679 2.28 20.50 -31.88
C ARG A 679 1.95 19.80 -30.56
N ARG A 680 1.85 18.46 -30.56
CA ARG A 680 1.44 17.63 -29.40
C ARG A 680 2.54 16.67 -28.93
N GLY A 681 3.78 16.89 -29.38
CA GLY A 681 4.91 16.01 -29.06
C GLY A 681 4.81 14.61 -29.68
N LEU A 682 3.96 14.41 -30.70
CA LEU A 682 3.91 13.16 -31.44
C LEU A 682 5.01 13.13 -32.52
N PRO A 683 5.57 11.95 -32.84
CA PRO A 683 6.42 11.78 -34.02
C PRO A 683 5.67 12.20 -35.28
N ARG A 684 6.39 12.66 -36.31
CA ARG A 684 5.81 12.93 -37.63
C ARG A 684 5.38 11.60 -38.27
N PRO A 685 4.09 11.38 -38.59
CA PRO A 685 3.64 10.18 -39.27
C PRO A 685 3.80 10.28 -40.79
N GLU A 686 3.90 9.15 -41.46
CA GLU A 686 3.49 9.01 -42.86
C GLU A 686 1.95 9.06 -42.93
N VAL A 687 1.41 9.66 -43.99
CA VAL A 687 -0.02 9.97 -44.09
C VAL A 687 -0.58 9.48 -45.42
N THR A 688 -1.60 8.63 -45.35
CA THR A 688 -2.40 8.21 -46.49
C THR A 688 -3.78 8.87 -46.39
N VAL A 689 -4.10 9.74 -47.34
CA VAL A 689 -5.43 10.36 -47.46
C VAL A 689 -6.32 9.41 -48.26
N GLU A 690 -7.20 8.66 -47.58
CA GLU A 690 -8.16 7.76 -48.25
C GLU A 690 -9.26 8.54 -48.97
N ARG A 691 -9.65 9.70 -48.43
CA ARG A 691 -10.68 10.56 -49.00
C ARG A 691 -10.50 12.01 -48.54
N ALA A 692 -10.72 12.98 -49.44
CA ALA A 692 -10.74 14.40 -49.14
C ALA A 692 -12.07 15.02 -49.60
N ARG A 693 -12.66 15.91 -48.80
CA ARG A 693 -13.96 16.56 -49.08
C ARG A 693 -13.94 18.03 -48.64
N GLY A 694 -14.38 18.92 -49.53
CA GLY A 694 -14.80 20.27 -49.13
C GLY A 694 -16.22 20.23 -48.57
N VAL A 695 -16.45 20.80 -47.40
CA VAL A 695 -17.74 20.81 -46.71
C VAL A 695 -18.11 22.25 -46.36
N ASP A 696 -19.31 22.70 -46.77
CA ASP A 696 -19.74 24.10 -46.55
C ASP A 696 -19.64 24.50 -45.07
N ARG A 697 -19.13 25.71 -44.83
CA ARG A 697 -18.85 26.33 -43.51
C ARG A 697 -17.89 25.54 -42.59
N ARG A 698 -17.43 24.35 -42.98
CA ARG A 698 -16.44 23.55 -42.23
C ARG A 698 -15.07 23.52 -42.89
N GLY A 699 -14.98 23.77 -44.19
CA GLY A 699 -13.73 23.79 -44.91
C GLY A 699 -13.32 22.41 -45.41
N LEU A 700 -12.04 22.05 -45.26
CA LEU A 700 -11.49 20.79 -45.74
C LEU A 700 -11.53 19.71 -44.66
N GLU A 701 -12.25 18.63 -44.94
CA GLU A 701 -12.32 17.41 -44.12
C GLU A 701 -11.73 16.21 -44.90
N GLY A 702 -11.22 15.20 -44.19
CA GLY A 702 -10.65 14.00 -44.81
C GLY A 702 -10.70 12.74 -43.95
N ASP A 703 -10.69 11.60 -44.62
CA ASP A 703 -10.53 10.26 -44.02
C ASP A 703 -9.05 9.86 -44.20
N LEU A 704 -8.35 9.56 -43.10
CA LEU A 704 -6.89 9.49 -43.03
C LEU A 704 -6.41 8.20 -42.34
N ARG A 705 -5.39 7.55 -42.90
CA ARG A 705 -4.52 6.57 -42.22
C ARG A 705 -3.16 7.22 -41.90
N LEU A 706 -2.64 6.95 -40.70
CA LEU A 706 -1.37 7.45 -40.17
C LEU A 706 -0.49 6.28 -39.77
N GLU A 707 0.77 6.28 -40.21
CA GLU A 707 1.79 5.32 -39.76
C GLU A 707 2.96 6.07 -39.11
N PHE A 708 3.25 5.77 -37.84
CA PHE A 708 4.27 6.43 -37.04
C PHE A 708 5.56 5.59 -36.98
N PRO A 709 6.76 6.21 -37.00
CA PRO A 709 8.04 5.50 -36.94
C PRO A 709 8.33 4.83 -35.57
N VAL A 710 7.55 5.17 -34.54
CA VAL A 710 7.53 4.48 -33.24
C VAL A 710 6.08 4.34 -32.79
N ALA A 711 5.77 3.28 -32.03
CA ALA A 711 4.38 2.97 -31.69
C ALA A 711 3.78 4.04 -30.77
N VAL A 712 2.78 4.76 -31.28
CA VAL A 712 2.08 5.81 -30.54
C VAL A 712 0.95 5.20 -29.72
N ARG A 713 0.88 5.61 -28.45
CA ARG A 713 -0.20 5.24 -27.53
C ARG A 713 -1.43 6.15 -27.72
N GLY A 714 -2.63 5.59 -27.74
CA GLY A 714 -3.90 6.32 -27.74
C GLY A 714 -4.24 7.01 -26.41
N PRO A 715 -5.26 7.90 -26.38
CA PRO A 715 -6.12 8.27 -27.50
C PRO A 715 -5.41 9.16 -28.51
N LEU A 716 -5.73 8.97 -29.79
CA LEU A 716 -5.27 9.82 -30.87
C LEU A 716 -6.47 10.60 -31.42
N VAL A 717 -6.56 11.89 -31.05
CA VAL A 717 -7.62 12.79 -31.53
C VAL A 717 -6.98 14.07 -32.06
N LEU A 718 -7.10 14.30 -33.36
CA LEU A 718 -6.43 15.37 -34.08
C LEU A 718 -7.45 16.30 -34.79
N GLY A 719 -6.98 17.42 -35.32
CA GLY A 719 -7.79 18.32 -36.13
C GLY A 719 -8.65 19.31 -35.34
N ARG A 720 -9.32 20.19 -36.08
CA ARG A 720 -10.12 21.31 -35.56
C ARG A 720 -11.41 20.87 -34.87
N SER A 721 -12.02 19.80 -35.37
CA SER A 721 -13.27 19.22 -34.87
C SER A 721 -13.12 18.33 -33.62
N ARG A 722 -11.91 18.24 -33.05
CA ARG A 722 -11.56 17.31 -31.95
C ARG A 722 -12.50 17.34 -30.74
N HIS A 723 -13.04 18.50 -30.37
CA HIS A 723 -13.95 18.65 -29.23
C HIS A 723 -15.43 18.36 -29.57
N ALA A 724 -15.76 18.27 -30.87
CA ALA A 724 -17.11 18.07 -31.40
C ALA A 724 -17.30 16.68 -32.06
N GLY A 725 -16.42 15.73 -31.77
CA GLY A 725 -16.49 14.33 -32.22
C GLY A 725 -15.76 14.01 -33.52
N GLY A 726 -15.16 15.00 -34.19
CA GLY A 726 -14.34 14.77 -35.39
C GLY A 726 -12.89 14.41 -35.06
N GLY A 727 -12.18 13.88 -36.06
CA GLY A 727 -10.75 13.57 -35.98
C GLY A 727 -10.34 12.55 -34.92
N LEU A 728 -11.24 11.66 -34.49
CA LEU A 728 -10.91 10.49 -33.68
C LEU A 728 -10.22 9.44 -34.54
N PHE A 729 -9.09 8.92 -34.08
CA PHE A 729 -8.41 7.77 -34.68
C PHE A 729 -8.53 6.55 -33.79
N VAL A 730 -8.59 5.37 -34.42
CA VAL A 730 -8.51 4.05 -33.80
C VAL A 730 -7.33 3.28 -34.37
N VAL A 731 -6.89 2.23 -33.69
CA VAL A 731 -5.90 1.28 -34.23
C VAL A 731 -6.41 0.70 -35.55
N ASP A 732 -5.55 0.76 -36.55
CA ASP A 732 -5.69 0.06 -37.83
C ASP A 732 -5.11 -1.35 -37.65
N ALA A 733 -5.91 -2.38 -37.95
CA ALA A 733 -5.70 -3.77 -37.51
C ALA A 733 -5.12 -4.67 -38.60
#